data_AF-A0AAQ2Y2H0-F1
#
_entry.id   AF-A0AAQ2Y2H0-F1
#
_cell.length_a   1.000
_cell.length_b   1.000
_cell.length_c   1.000
_cell.angle_alpha   90.00
_cell.angle_beta   90.00
_cell.angle_gamma   90.00
#
_symmetry.space_group_name_H-M   'P 1'
#
loop_
_entity.id
_entity.type
_entity.pdbx_description
1 polymer ?
#
loop_
_entity_poly.entity_id
_entity_poly.type
_entity_poly.pdbx_seq_one_letter_code
_entity_poly.pdbx_strand_id
1 'polypeptide(L)'
;MHPLQNGSQVTERPANKPRTGLPGYFTESGENNVPSYPGADWFNHVIDEFQNLLEAQNVAFDPDKDDHLARLITKVSQTPNFSFQTVQEAIEMFTDKQITPFVGQRVVTSFFNAQIEQVWTVVDSNPLPNEFGFAITGTSLYLKESSNQKYFESFGAYGNGTDPDDSAFSFAQSYAGTVLGRPESTYNISQSYDLTNTAKWNGNWAKIKLTGNNYFVTVSGGCKIENFDVDGLDEDHTAYPVSIATPSISAQVGDMIYRNFHGKTSTQTYPLKIPAYGAKNFTVGNQKFFNILQDDDGSVTGKGFVGGVYLVGVDSEVALGKSYGTVGDIYGDVIKSVDAGFGVVQDSDLVRMFAETPETTQQFDITFGNVVGRNVYKRIVKGASLPGVKFGDIWSFNPQEASESYTLFAVVECLGTAKNLKFGDIYSEGPSERNVWMKGNGNKCGDIFDGAGASGVIFGGPGDQAVSCQVGNLLGRGLNDNSQQGIAVNFFNADKCQAGNITGLFAVSVNTDTENVGNNTVGDITCNGRINAVYGSTTIGNIDVDIRPTPVAGSHFILGESVKLTTAEITTDGRVTLSLTGVGVNVDLGQTRIIRRSNANGVADNHSVITSASASSGNLRGKVDLEVRATVPGTPSGSAGKTLAYLTGLNIDDFDLSINVLTPTRGSTGFHYWLNGVNGQANRIAVKSAINLVGSQLSGNLGISKLENLVPGGSTVSCSGEVNIGFAEKEAASTISGASYAPNITNSSR
;
A
#
# COMPACT_ATOMS: atom_id res chain seq x y z
N MET A 1 80.86 16.69 5.66
CA MET A 1 81.74 16.95 6.83
C MET A 1 81.67 15.72 7.73
N HIS A 2 82.81 15.17 8.16
CA HIS A 2 82.83 13.98 9.00
C HIS A 2 83.96 14.06 10.04
N PRO A 3 83.88 13.26 11.12
CA PRO A 3 84.98 13.17 12.09
C PRO A 3 86.28 12.80 11.40
N LEU A 4 87.40 13.41 11.80
CA LEU A 4 88.71 13.15 11.20
C LEU A 4 89.11 11.67 11.39
N GLN A 5 89.61 11.02 10.34
CA GLN A 5 89.98 9.59 10.32
C GLN A 5 91.38 9.35 9.76
N ASN A 6 92.39 10.09 10.24
CA ASN A 6 93.77 9.99 9.75
C ASN A 6 94.77 9.48 10.81
N GLY A 7 94.28 9.04 11.98
CA GLY A 7 95.07 8.56 13.10
C GLY A 7 95.47 9.63 14.12
N SER A 8 95.18 10.91 13.85
CA SER A 8 95.47 12.03 14.76
C SER A 8 94.25 12.51 15.57
N GLN A 9 93.09 11.93 15.32
CA GLN A 9 91.85 12.25 16.02
C GLN A 9 91.83 11.72 17.47
N VAL A 10 91.02 12.35 18.32
CA VAL A 10 90.71 11.91 19.69
C VAL A 10 89.33 11.26 19.75
N THR A 11 89.12 10.32 20.68
CA THR A 11 87.87 9.57 20.82
C THR A 11 86.74 10.36 21.47
N GLU A 12 87.07 11.32 22.33
CA GLU A 12 86.09 12.20 22.97
C GLU A 12 86.23 13.61 22.42
N ARG A 13 85.10 14.27 22.17
CA ARG A 13 85.09 15.65 21.70
C ARG A 13 85.79 16.55 22.74
N PRO A 14 86.83 17.32 22.35
CA PRO A 14 87.48 18.25 23.26
C PRO A 14 86.49 19.26 23.84
N ALA A 15 86.71 19.65 25.10
CA ALA A 15 85.90 20.68 25.74
C ALA A 15 85.98 21.99 24.93
N ASN A 16 84.82 22.60 24.67
CA ASN A 16 84.74 23.87 23.97
C ASN A 16 85.58 24.92 24.71
N LYS A 17 86.41 25.68 23.99
CA LYS A 17 87.16 26.78 24.57
C LYS A 17 86.21 27.90 25.03
N PRO A 18 86.58 28.69 26.07
CA PRO A 18 85.80 29.85 26.48
C PRO A 18 85.62 30.82 25.31
N ARG A 19 84.38 31.28 25.06
CA ARG A 19 84.10 32.32 24.07
C ARG A 19 84.49 33.68 24.67
N THR A 20 85.47 34.36 24.07
CA THR A 20 85.91 35.70 24.48
C THR A 20 85.71 36.69 23.33
N GLY A 21 85.11 37.86 23.59
CA GLY A 21 84.88 38.92 22.59
C GLY A 21 83.44 39.04 22.09
N LEU A 22 83.21 40.00 21.19
CA LEU A 22 81.93 40.19 20.49
C LEU A 22 81.87 39.29 19.23
N PRO A 23 80.67 38.89 18.75
CA PRO A 23 80.53 38.11 17.52
C PRO A 23 81.13 38.84 16.31
N GLY A 24 81.87 38.12 15.46
CA GLY A 24 82.51 38.64 14.26
C GLY A 24 82.64 37.59 13.16
N TYR A 25 82.90 38.03 11.93
CA TYR A 25 83.12 37.16 10.78
C TYR A 25 84.60 36.78 10.63
N PHE A 26 84.84 35.68 9.91
CA PHE A 26 86.19 35.33 9.46
C PHE A 26 86.76 36.45 8.57
N THR A 27 88.01 36.84 8.83
CA THR A 27 88.78 37.76 8.00
C THR A 27 90.19 37.20 7.77
N GLU A 28 90.65 37.22 6.52
CA GLU A 28 92.05 36.90 6.19
C GLU A 28 93.04 37.96 6.73
N SER A 29 92.53 39.14 7.11
CA SER A 29 93.27 40.26 7.68
C SER A 29 92.47 40.92 8.80
N GLY A 30 92.44 40.29 9.99
CA GLY A 30 91.74 40.85 11.15
C GLY A 30 92.40 42.13 11.69
N GLU A 31 91.89 42.67 12.80
CA GLU A 31 92.61 43.73 13.52
C GLU A 31 94.02 43.24 13.87
N ASN A 32 95.03 44.00 13.44
CA ASN A 32 96.48 43.69 13.46
C ASN A 32 97.02 42.77 12.35
N ASN A 33 96.32 42.61 11.21
CA ASN A 33 96.81 41.86 10.04
C ASN A 33 97.07 40.36 10.32
N VAL A 34 96.52 39.82 11.41
CA VAL A 34 96.59 38.39 11.74
C VAL A 34 95.32 37.71 11.21
N PRO A 35 95.43 36.57 10.49
CA PRO A 35 94.25 35.84 10.04
C PRO A 35 93.46 35.32 11.24
N SER A 36 92.14 35.49 11.22
CA SER A 36 91.27 34.80 12.18
C SER A 36 91.13 33.35 11.72
N TYR A 37 91.68 32.38 12.44
CA TYR A 37 91.52 30.96 12.07
C TYR A 37 90.27 30.37 12.75
N PRO A 38 89.36 29.69 12.02
CA PRO A 38 88.33 28.89 12.66
C PRO A 38 89.01 27.81 13.52
N GLY A 39 88.78 27.87 14.83
CA GLY A 39 89.35 26.92 15.77
C GLY A 39 88.73 25.53 15.64
N ALA A 40 89.34 24.52 16.28
CA ALA A 40 88.84 23.15 16.33
C ALA A 40 87.36 23.07 16.78
N ASP A 41 86.94 23.97 17.69
CA ASP A 41 85.56 24.04 18.17
C ASP A 41 84.55 24.39 17.05
N TRP A 42 84.97 25.20 16.07
CA TRP A 42 84.12 25.54 14.93
C TRP A 42 83.95 24.34 14.00
N PHE A 43 85.07 23.67 13.63
CA PHE A 43 85.01 22.49 12.77
C PHE A 43 84.25 21.34 13.40
N ASN A 44 84.44 21.08 14.70
CA ASN A 44 83.70 20.04 15.42
C ASN A 44 82.21 20.36 15.50
N HIS A 45 81.81 21.63 15.69
CA HIS A 45 80.39 22.00 15.60
C HIS A 45 79.81 21.74 14.20
N VAL A 46 80.53 22.11 13.13
CA VAL A 46 80.02 21.90 11.77
C VAL A 46 79.95 20.41 11.42
N ILE A 47 80.88 19.59 11.92
CA ILE A 47 80.83 18.13 11.78
C ILE A 47 79.61 17.57 12.51
N ASP A 48 79.40 17.94 13.77
CA ASP A 48 78.29 17.43 14.58
C ASP A 48 76.93 17.86 14.01
N GLU A 49 76.77 19.12 13.60
CA GLU A 49 75.54 19.59 12.93
C GLU A 49 75.27 18.81 11.63
N PHE A 50 76.30 18.53 10.84
CA PHE A 50 76.16 17.75 9.62
C PHE A 50 75.77 16.30 9.89
N GLN A 51 76.39 15.65 10.89
CA GLN A 51 76.09 14.28 11.28
C GLN A 51 74.68 14.16 11.89
N ASN A 52 74.31 15.09 12.78
CA ASN A 52 72.97 15.19 13.36
C ASN A 52 71.90 15.33 12.27
N LEU A 53 72.17 16.14 11.25
CA LEU A 53 71.23 16.35 10.13
C LEU A 53 71.08 15.09 9.27
N LEU A 54 72.17 14.36 9.00
CA LEU A 54 72.13 13.08 8.30
C LEU A 54 71.39 12.01 9.11
N GLU A 55 71.65 11.92 10.41
CA GLU A 55 71.01 10.98 11.34
C GLU A 55 69.51 11.26 11.45
N ALA A 56 69.12 12.53 11.63
CA ALA A 56 67.71 12.94 11.71
C ALA A 56 66.88 12.53 10.48
N GLN A 57 67.52 12.35 9.32
CA GLN A 57 66.88 11.94 8.07
C GLN A 57 67.21 10.48 7.68
N ASN A 58 67.81 9.69 8.58
CA ASN A 58 68.24 8.31 8.33
C ASN A 58 69.10 8.18 7.06
N VAL A 59 70.04 9.10 6.84
CA VAL A 59 71.05 9.00 5.78
C VAL A 59 72.34 8.51 6.41
N ALA A 60 72.64 7.21 6.27
CA ALA A 60 73.91 6.67 6.75
C ALA A 60 75.08 7.38 6.06
N PHE A 61 76.00 7.90 6.87
CA PHE A 61 77.23 8.52 6.40
C PHE A 61 78.24 7.46 5.95
N ASP A 62 78.83 7.66 4.78
CA ASP A 62 79.83 6.80 4.14
C ASP A 62 81.05 7.67 3.76
N PRO A 63 82.23 7.50 4.37
CA PRO A 63 83.37 8.36 4.09
C PRO A 63 83.88 8.28 2.64
N ASP A 64 83.48 7.24 1.90
CA ASP A 64 83.91 7.03 0.50
C ASP A 64 82.94 7.64 -0.53
N LYS A 65 81.93 8.41 -0.10
CA LYS A 65 80.93 9.03 -0.99
C LYS A 65 80.72 10.52 -0.74
N ASP A 66 80.52 11.25 -1.83
CA ASP A 66 80.29 12.70 -1.82
C ASP A 66 78.82 13.10 -2.05
N ASP A 67 77.88 12.15 -2.01
CA ASP A 67 76.47 12.36 -2.37
C ASP A 67 75.52 12.55 -1.18
N HIS A 68 76.03 12.54 0.07
CA HIS A 68 75.22 12.61 1.29
C HIS A 68 74.31 13.83 1.35
N LEU A 69 74.83 15.00 0.97
CA LEU A 69 74.04 16.24 0.90
C LEU A 69 72.94 16.15 -0.15
N ALA A 70 73.24 15.60 -1.33
CA ALA A 70 72.25 15.41 -2.38
C ALA A 70 71.15 14.41 -1.97
N ARG A 71 71.52 13.31 -1.29
CA ARG A 71 70.59 12.33 -0.72
C ARG A 71 69.73 12.91 0.40
N LEU A 72 70.34 13.71 1.27
CA LEU A 72 69.64 14.45 2.33
C LEU A 72 68.62 15.42 1.72
N ILE A 73 69.04 16.27 0.78
CA ILE A 73 68.16 17.22 0.09
C ILE A 73 67.04 16.48 -0.63
N THR A 74 67.34 15.35 -1.28
CA THR A 74 66.33 14.49 -1.92
C THR A 74 65.31 13.94 -0.92
N LYS A 75 65.73 13.49 0.26
CA LYS A 75 64.79 13.02 1.29
C LYS A 75 63.94 14.15 1.88
N VAL A 76 64.55 15.29 2.15
CA VAL A 76 63.84 16.47 2.67
C VAL A 76 62.83 16.98 1.64
N SER A 77 63.18 16.98 0.34
CA SER A 77 62.27 17.39 -0.74
C SER A 77 61.17 16.37 -1.06
N GLN A 78 61.28 15.13 -0.59
CA GLN A 78 60.23 14.11 -0.67
C GLN A 78 59.15 14.24 0.44
N THR A 79 59.30 15.20 1.35
CA THR A 79 58.44 15.36 2.54
C THR A 79 57.58 16.66 2.63
N PRO A 80 57.11 17.32 1.55
CA PRO A 80 55.99 18.23 1.67
C PRO A 80 54.70 17.53 1.21
N ASN A 81 53.74 17.37 2.11
CA ASN A 81 52.34 17.35 1.66
C ASN A 81 52.09 18.72 1.04
N PHE A 82 51.84 18.77 -0.26
CA PHE A 82 51.48 20.05 -0.89
C PHE A 82 49.98 20.26 -0.71
N SER A 83 49.60 21.44 -0.22
CA SER A 83 48.21 21.84 -0.13
C SER A 83 47.95 22.93 -1.15
N PHE A 84 46.99 22.71 -2.05
CA PHE A 84 46.52 23.68 -3.02
C PHE A 84 45.06 24.04 -2.74
N GLN A 85 44.64 25.20 -3.23
CA GLN A 85 43.23 25.53 -3.17
C GLN A 85 42.45 24.61 -4.11
N THR A 86 42.89 24.45 -5.37
CA THR A 86 42.19 23.61 -6.36
C THR A 86 43.05 22.50 -6.97
N VAL A 87 42.42 21.45 -7.53
CA VAL A 87 43.12 20.45 -8.35
C VAL A 87 43.72 21.08 -9.60
N GLN A 88 43.01 22.03 -10.21
CA GLN A 88 43.48 22.76 -11.39
C GLN A 88 44.77 23.53 -11.07
N GLU A 89 44.81 24.25 -9.95
CA GLU A 89 46.00 24.93 -9.46
C GLU A 89 47.16 23.95 -9.22
N ALA A 90 46.89 22.77 -8.63
CA ALA A 90 47.90 21.75 -8.45
C ALA A 90 48.49 21.28 -9.79
N ILE A 91 47.63 21.01 -10.79
CA ILE A 91 48.05 20.60 -12.13
C ILE A 91 48.84 21.71 -12.82
N GLU A 92 48.38 22.96 -12.76
CA GLU A 92 49.06 24.13 -13.34
C GLU A 92 50.44 24.34 -12.74
N MET A 93 50.58 24.24 -11.42
CA MET A 93 51.89 24.35 -10.76
C MET A 93 52.87 23.24 -11.17
N PHE A 94 52.37 22.05 -11.50
CA PHE A 94 53.19 20.97 -12.07
C PHE A 94 53.51 21.21 -13.56
N THR A 95 52.53 21.63 -14.36
CA THR A 95 52.69 21.86 -15.81
C THR A 95 53.65 23.02 -16.09
N ASP A 96 53.55 24.12 -15.33
CA ASP A 96 54.43 25.29 -15.43
C ASP A 96 55.83 25.05 -14.83
N LYS A 97 56.09 23.82 -14.35
CA LYS A 97 57.35 23.39 -13.73
C LYS A 97 57.75 24.22 -12.51
N GLN A 98 56.79 24.86 -11.84
CA GLN A 98 57.04 25.53 -10.57
C GLN A 98 57.32 24.51 -9.46
N ILE A 99 56.69 23.33 -9.55
CA ILE A 99 56.95 22.17 -8.70
C ILE A 99 57.15 20.96 -9.63
N THR A 100 58.16 20.13 -9.37
CA THR A 100 58.37 18.88 -10.14
C THR A 100 57.63 17.73 -9.43
N PRO A 101 56.59 17.14 -10.05
CA PRO A 101 55.87 16.03 -9.44
C PRO A 101 56.72 14.75 -9.40
N PHE A 102 56.60 13.94 -8.35
CA PHE A 102 57.25 12.63 -8.25
C PHE A 102 56.29 11.54 -7.76
N VAL A 103 56.49 10.29 -8.18
CA VAL A 103 55.63 9.16 -7.80
C VAL A 103 55.59 8.97 -6.28
N GLY A 104 54.39 8.81 -5.72
CA GLY A 104 54.15 8.71 -4.29
C GLY A 104 53.93 10.05 -3.59
N GLN A 105 54.15 11.18 -4.28
CA GLN A 105 53.90 12.50 -3.71
C GLN A 105 52.43 12.67 -3.33
N ARG A 106 52.19 13.14 -2.11
CA ARG A 106 50.86 13.41 -1.58
C ARG A 106 50.50 14.88 -1.82
N VAL A 107 49.37 15.08 -2.47
CA VAL A 107 48.79 16.39 -2.78
C VAL A 107 47.43 16.47 -2.08
N VAL A 108 47.15 17.58 -1.43
CA VAL A 108 45.86 17.86 -0.79
C VAL A 108 45.25 19.06 -1.47
N THR A 109 43.99 18.98 -1.87
CA THR A 109 43.26 20.11 -2.45
C THR A 109 42.06 20.42 -1.57
N SER A 110 41.74 21.70 -1.36
CA SER A 110 40.60 22.12 -0.52
C SER A 110 39.31 22.34 -1.31
N PHE A 111 39.45 22.51 -2.62
CA PHE A 111 38.37 22.72 -3.56
C PHE A 111 38.63 21.86 -4.80
N PHE A 112 37.55 21.32 -5.34
CA PHE A 112 37.54 20.93 -6.74
C PHE A 112 36.58 21.85 -7.47
N ASN A 113 35.29 21.47 -7.54
CA ASN A 113 34.18 22.37 -7.87
C ASN A 113 33.35 22.77 -6.65
N ALA A 114 33.59 22.12 -5.51
CA ALA A 114 33.00 22.40 -4.21
C ALA A 114 34.07 22.36 -3.11
N GLN A 115 33.72 22.83 -1.91
CA GLN A 115 34.62 22.83 -0.75
C GLN A 115 34.77 21.41 -0.18
N ILE A 116 35.78 20.68 -0.67
CA ILE A 116 36.08 19.31 -0.25
C ILE A 116 37.59 19.13 -0.12
N GLU A 117 38.02 18.61 1.03
CA GLU A 117 39.40 18.17 1.19
C GLU A 117 39.58 16.83 0.46
N GLN A 118 40.39 16.84 -0.59
CA GLN A 118 40.75 15.64 -1.33
C GLN A 118 42.23 15.37 -1.21
N VAL A 119 42.56 14.11 -0.99
CA VAL A 119 43.93 13.62 -0.97
C VAL A 119 44.19 12.92 -2.29
N TRP A 120 45.29 13.29 -2.92
CA TRP A 120 45.77 12.74 -4.16
C TRP A 120 47.17 12.17 -3.96
N THR A 121 47.48 11.16 -4.75
CA THR A 121 48.80 10.56 -4.82
C THR A 121 49.25 10.59 -6.26
N VAL A 122 50.45 11.14 -6.50
CA VAL A 122 51.05 11.11 -7.83
C VAL A 122 51.47 9.68 -8.16
N VAL A 123 51.03 9.15 -9.31
CA VAL A 123 51.32 7.80 -9.79
C VAL A 123 51.89 7.83 -11.21
N ASP A 124 52.58 6.77 -11.61
CA ASP A 124 53.24 6.61 -12.92
C ASP A 124 52.38 5.93 -13.99
N SER A 125 51.17 5.54 -13.61
CA SER A 125 50.24 4.81 -14.45
C SER A 125 48.87 5.47 -14.40
N ASN A 126 48.18 5.46 -15.54
CA ASN A 126 46.81 5.97 -15.61
C ASN A 126 45.96 5.22 -14.57
N PRO A 127 45.20 5.93 -13.71
CA PRO A 127 44.26 5.30 -12.79
C PRO A 127 43.41 4.24 -13.51
N LEU A 128 43.22 3.10 -12.85
CA LEU A 128 42.36 2.05 -13.38
C LEU A 128 40.92 2.58 -13.55
N PRO A 129 40.06 1.92 -14.34
CA PRO A 129 38.67 2.37 -14.55
C PRO A 129 37.84 2.54 -13.26
N ASN A 130 38.22 1.86 -12.18
CA ASN A 130 37.61 1.98 -10.85
C ASN A 130 38.36 2.96 -9.93
N GLU A 131 39.27 3.75 -10.46
CA GLU A 131 40.07 4.73 -9.74
C GLU A 131 39.87 6.10 -10.38
N PHE A 132 39.81 7.13 -9.55
CA PHE A 132 39.63 8.50 -10.02
C PHE A 132 40.97 9.22 -10.07
N GLY A 133 41.20 9.95 -11.14
CA GLY A 133 42.38 10.77 -11.23
C GLY A 133 42.51 11.56 -12.53
N PHE A 134 43.55 12.38 -12.57
CA PHE A 134 43.82 13.32 -13.64
C PHE A 134 45.23 13.12 -14.17
N ALA A 135 45.40 13.19 -15.49
CA ALA A 135 46.73 13.30 -16.07
C ALA A 135 47.36 14.63 -15.68
N ILE A 136 48.64 14.61 -15.30
CA ILE A 136 49.40 15.83 -15.06
C ILE A 136 49.97 16.26 -16.41
N THR A 137 49.32 17.23 -17.05
CA THR A 137 49.65 17.70 -18.40
C THR A 137 51.13 18.04 -18.54
N GLY A 138 51.75 17.54 -19.62
CA GLY A 138 53.17 17.73 -19.90
C GLY A 138 54.10 16.73 -19.21
N THR A 139 53.54 15.75 -18.48
CA THR A 139 54.28 14.66 -17.83
C THR A 139 53.68 13.29 -18.20
N SER A 140 54.34 12.20 -17.81
CA SER A 140 53.79 10.83 -17.87
C SER A 140 53.11 10.40 -16.57
N LEU A 141 52.88 11.33 -15.63
CA LEU A 141 52.36 11.08 -14.29
C LEU A 141 50.88 11.46 -14.18
N TYR A 142 50.23 10.94 -13.15
CA TYR A 142 48.80 11.15 -12.89
C TYR A 142 48.59 11.48 -11.41
N LEU A 143 47.60 12.32 -11.09
CA LEU A 143 47.06 12.47 -9.75
C LEU A 143 45.97 11.42 -9.55
N LYS A 144 46.15 10.50 -8.61
CA LYS A 144 45.15 9.50 -8.22
C LYS A 144 44.53 9.87 -6.88
N GLU A 145 43.20 9.96 -6.83
CA GLU A 145 42.47 10.29 -5.61
C GLU A 145 42.54 9.10 -4.61
N SER A 146 43.12 9.36 -3.44
CA SER A 146 43.44 8.38 -2.40
C SER A 146 42.60 8.50 -1.12
N SER A 147 41.53 9.29 -1.12
CA SER A 147 40.58 9.36 0.00
C SER A 147 39.77 8.06 0.13
N ASN A 148 39.49 7.68 1.38
CA ASN A 148 38.72 6.48 1.71
C ASN A 148 37.21 6.65 1.49
N GLN A 149 36.71 7.88 1.51
CA GLN A 149 35.31 8.22 1.28
C GLN A 149 35.20 9.08 0.03
N LYS A 150 34.43 8.62 -0.96
CA LYS A 150 34.18 9.38 -2.18
C LYS A 150 32.84 10.10 -2.06
N TYR A 151 32.84 11.39 -2.29
CA TYR A 151 31.62 12.19 -2.43
C TYR A 151 31.37 12.48 -3.91
N PHE A 152 30.15 12.88 -4.30
CA PHE A 152 29.91 13.34 -5.69
C PHE A 152 30.81 14.54 -6.04
N GLU A 153 31.06 15.42 -5.08
CA GLU A 153 31.99 16.54 -5.18
C GLU A 153 33.43 16.07 -5.44
N SER A 154 33.78 14.86 -4.96
CA SER A 154 35.08 14.26 -5.25
C SER A 154 35.25 13.99 -6.74
N PHE A 155 34.17 13.86 -7.51
CA PHE A 155 34.17 13.63 -8.96
C PHE A 155 33.86 14.91 -9.76
N GLY A 156 33.75 16.07 -9.10
CA GLY A 156 33.51 17.36 -9.77
C GLY A 156 32.10 17.91 -9.66
N ALA A 157 31.25 17.35 -8.79
CA ALA A 157 29.98 17.98 -8.51
C ALA A 157 30.20 19.33 -7.77
N TYR A 158 29.41 20.33 -8.12
CA TYR A 158 29.27 21.60 -7.42
C TYR A 158 28.33 21.47 -6.21
N GLY A 159 27.22 20.74 -6.35
CA GLY A 159 26.25 20.53 -5.26
C GLY A 159 25.55 21.82 -4.78
N ASN A 160 25.50 22.86 -5.61
CA ASN A 160 24.96 24.18 -5.25
C ASN A 160 23.56 24.48 -5.82
N GLY A 161 22.95 23.51 -6.50
CA GLY A 161 21.61 23.57 -7.10
C GLY A 161 21.49 24.45 -8.35
N THR A 162 22.59 25.03 -8.83
CA THR A 162 22.62 25.94 -9.97
C THR A 162 23.48 25.38 -11.10
N ASP A 163 24.73 25.04 -10.81
CA ASP A 163 25.67 24.54 -11.80
C ASP A 163 25.39 23.07 -12.14
N PRO A 164 25.54 22.64 -13.41
CA PRO A 164 25.28 21.27 -13.82
C PRO A 164 26.29 20.31 -13.20
N ASP A 165 25.79 19.26 -12.56
CA ASP A 165 26.59 18.20 -11.91
C ASP A 165 26.77 16.97 -12.81
N ASP A 166 26.35 17.10 -14.07
CA ASP A 166 26.12 15.97 -14.97
C ASP A 166 27.35 15.08 -15.17
N SER A 167 28.51 15.71 -15.37
CA SER A 167 29.78 15.02 -15.62
C SER A 167 30.29 14.24 -14.41
N ALA A 168 30.05 14.74 -13.20
CA ALA A 168 30.45 14.06 -11.97
C ALA A 168 29.65 12.77 -11.78
N PHE A 169 28.34 12.81 -12.05
CA PHE A 169 27.47 11.64 -12.01
C PHE A 169 27.77 10.65 -13.15
N SER A 170 28.11 11.13 -14.36
CA SER A 170 28.55 10.26 -15.46
C SER A 170 29.78 9.44 -15.10
N PHE A 171 30.69 10.02 -14.32
CA PHE A 171 31.84 9.28 -13.79
C PHE A 171 31.41 8.32 -12.68
N ALA A 172 30.63 8.80 -11.72
CA ALA A 172 30.21 8.04 -10.55
C ALA A 172 29.38 6.79 -10.90
N GLN A 173 28.68 6.74 -12.05
CA GLN A 173 27.73 5.66 -12.36
C GLN A 173 28.40 4.29 -12.62
N SER A 174 29.68 4.31 -12.99
CA SER A 174 30.47 3.09 -13.27
C SER A 174 31.58 2.84 -12.23
N TYR A 175 31.68 3.71 -11.22
CA TYR A 175 32.64 3.57 -10.12
C TYR A 175 32.25 2.38 -9.23
N ALA A 176 33.10 1.35 -9.21
CA ALA A 176 32.91 0.13 -8.44
C ALA A 176 33.19 0.32 -6.93
N GLY A 177 32.47 1.26 -6.31
CA GLY A 177 32.57 1.62 -4.90
C GLY A 177 31.35 2.38 -4.41
N THR A 178 31.44 2.93 -3.21
CA THR A 178 30.36 3.76 -2.62
C THR A 178 30.66 5.24 -2.82
N VAL A 179 29.71 5.96 -3.40
CA VAL A 179 29.72 7.42 -3.56
C VAL A 179 28.66 8.02 -2.64
N LEU A 180 29.06 9.03 -1.87
CA LEU A 180 28.23 9.69 -0.88
C LEU A 180 27.77 11.07 -1.37
N GLY A 181 26.52 11.41 -1.13
CA GLY A 181 26.04 12.79 -1.18
C GLY A 181 26.30 13.51 0.14
N ARG A 182 26.31 14.85 0.09
CA ARG A 182 26.28 15.68 1.30
C ARG A 182 24.86 16.15 1.58
N PRO A 183 24.36 16.06 2.83
CA PRO A 183 22.96 16.40 3.15
C PRO A 183 22.52 17.80 2.73
N GLU A 184 23.45 18.76 2.76
CA GLU A 184 23.23 20.16 2.39
C GLU A 184 23.36 20.43 0.88
N SER A 185 23.89 19.47 0.11
CA SER A 185 24.09 19.64 -1.34
C SER A 185 22.77 19.47 -2.10
N THR A 186 22.63 20.28 -3.15
CA THR A 186 21.60 20.12 -4.19
C THR A 186 22.29 19.90 -5.51
N TYR A 187 22.10 18.76 -6.15
CA TYR A 187 22.73 18.44 -7.43
C TYR A 187 21.79 18.75 -8.58
N ASN A 188 22.23 19.55 -9.55
CA ASN A 188 21.46 19.90 -10.74
C ASN A 188 21.78 18.90 -11.87
N ILE A 189 20.81 18.06 -12.20
CA ILE A 189 20.96 16.93 -13.13
C ILE A 189 20.08 17.17 -14.35
N SER A 190 20.66 17.03 -15.54
CA SER A 190 19.99 17.27 -16.83
C SER A 190 20.09 16.09 -17.80
N GLN A 191 20.62 14.96 -17.36
CA GLN A 191 20.70 13.72 -18.13
C GLN A 191 20.43 12.49 -17.26
N SER A 192 20.44 11.33 -17.90
CA SER A 192 20.13 10.05 -17.27
C SER A 192 21.34 9.15 -17.07
N TYR A 193 21.28 8.30 -16.05
CA TYR A 193 22.40 7.42 -15.67
C TYR A 193 21.98 5.95 -15.55
N ASP A 194 22.92 5.08 -15.90
CA ASP A 194 22.80 3.64 -15.68
C ASP A 194 23.85 3.21 -14.66
N LEU A 195 23.41 2.91 -13.44
CA LEU A 195 24.27 2.36 -12.41
C LEU A 195 24.73 0.97 -12.84
N THR A 196 26.04 0.81 -12.99
CA THR A 196 26.69 -0.43 -13.46
C THR A 196 27.88 -0.77 -12.56
N ASN A 197 28.58 -1.88 -12.84
CA ASN A 197 29.82 -2.25 -12.15
C ASN A 197 29.73 -2.30 -10.62
N THR A 198 28.58 -2.71 -10.08
CA THR A 198 28.31 -2.76 -8.62
C THR A 198 28.40 -1.41 -7.92
N ALA A 199 28.23 -0.31 -8.67
CA ALA A 199 28.24 1.05 -8.14
C ALA A 199 27.16 1.22 -7.06
N LYS A 200 27.52 1.97 -6.01
CA LYS A 200 26.64 2.25 -4.88
C LYS A 200 26.58 3.75 -4.64
N TRP A 201 25.42 4.35 -4.79
CA TRP A 201 25.18 5.75 -4.49
C TRP A 201 24.33 5.87 -3.23
N ASN A 202 24.82 6.63 -2.26
CA ASN A 202 24.06 6.98 -1.06
C ASN A 202 24.01 8.49 -0.96
N GLY A 203 22.85 9.09 -1.23
CA GLY A 203 22.69 10.54 -1.27
C GLY A 203 22.83 11.21 0.08
N ASN A 204 22.75 10.47 1.19
CA ASN A 204 22.72 11.03 2.55
C ASN A 204 21.69 12.17 2.68
N TRP A 205 20.54 12.00 2.01
CA TRP A 205 19.45 12.96 1.84
C TRP A 205 19.80 14.26 1.11
N ALA A 206 20.86 14.26 0.30
CA ALA A 206 21.09 15.29 -0.70
C ALA A 206 19.91 15.39 -1.67
N LYS A 207 19.69 16.61 -2.18
CA LYS A 207 18.62 16.88 -3.14
C LYS A 207 19.10 16.66 -4.56
N ILE A 208 18.27 16.04 -5.39
CA ILE A 208 18.44 15.99 -6.84
C ILE A 208 17.42 16.93 -7.46
N LYS A 209 17.90 17.95 -8.16
CA LYS A 209 17.10 18.81 -9.02
C LYS A 209 17.14 18.22 -10.42
N LEU A 210 16.07 17.52 -10.80
CA LEU A 210 15.99 16.83 -12.09
C LEU A 210 15.37 17.76 -13.13
N THR A 211 16.19 18.27 -14.02
CA THR A 211 15.79 19.21 -15.07
C THR A 211 15.45 18.50 -16.37
N GLY A 212 14.40 19.00 -17.02
CA GLY A 212 13.87 18.42 -18.24
C GLY A 212 13.28 17.03 -18.05
N ASN A 213 12.92 16.43 -19.17
CA ASN A 213 12.25 15.15 -19.23
C ASN A 213 13.25 13.97 -19.22
N ASN A 214 14.00 13.83 -18.14
CA ASN A 214 15.02 12.80 -18.00
C ASN A 214 14.64 11.83 -16.89
N TYR A 215 15.05 10.56 -17.00
CA TYR A 215 15.10 9.70 -15.82
C TYR A 215 16.39 9.98 -15.04
N PHE A 216 16.36 9.81 -13.72
CA PHE A 216 17.55 9.98 -12.88
C PHE A 216 18.46 8.75 -12.98
N VAL A 217 17.97 7.56 -12.63
CA VAL A 217 18.83 6.35 -12.63
C VAL A 217 18.10 5.05 -12.98
N THR A 218 18.79 4.20 -13.73
CA THR A 218 18.47 2.76 -13.86
C THR A 218 19.46 1.95 -13.02
N VAL A 219 18.97 1.08 -12.14
CA VAL A 219 19.79 0.27 -11.22
C VAL A 219 20.03 -1.13 -11.78
N SER A 220 21.27 -1.41 -12.21
CA SER A 220 21.66 -2.74 -12.70
C SER A 220 21.95 -3.74 -11.57
N GLY A 221 22.22 -5.00 -11.94
CA GLY A 221 22.54 -6.05 -10.96
C GLY A 221 23.74 -5.70 -10.06
N GLY A 222 23.60 -5.99 -8.77
CA GLY A 222 24.60 -5.72 -7.73
C GLY A 222 24.82 -4.23 -7.41
N CYS A 223 24.11 -3.32 -8.07
CA CYS A 223 24.21 -1.88 -7.84
C CYS A 223 23.19 -1.41 -6.79
N LYS A 224 23.45 -0.26 -6.18
CA LYS A 224 22.58 0.33 -5.15
C LYS A 224 22.43 1.84 -5.34
N ILE A 225 21.23 2.37 -5.16
CA ILE A 225 20.97 3.79 -4.91
C ILE A 225 20.16 3.93 -3.63
N GLU A 226 20.42 4.92 -2.76
CA GLU A 226 19.63 5.16 -1.55
C GLU A 226 19.73 6.60 -1.03
N ASN A 227 18.76 7.00 -0.20
CA ASN A 227 18.72 8.25 0.57
C ASN A 227 18.86 9.52 -0.29
N PHE A 228 18.03 9.68 -1.32
CA PHE A 228 17.93 10.94 -2.07
C PHE A 228 16.54 11.57 -1.94
N ASP A 229 16.48 12.90 -1.99
CA ASP A 229 15.25 13.67 -2.21
C ASP A 229 15.24 14.19 -3.66
N VAL A 230 14.47 13.52 -4.53
CA VAL A 230 14.45 13.78 -5.97
C VAL A 230 13.28 14.70 -6.30
N ASP A 231 13.58 15.89 -6.78
CA ASP A 231 12.62 16.94 -7.11
C ASP A 231 12.52 17.10 -8.63
N GLY A 232 11.31 16.88 -9.16
CA GLY A 232 10.98 17.05 -10.58
C GLY A 232 10.66 18.48 -10.98
N LEU A 233 10.71 19.45 -10.05
CA LEU A 233 10.55 20.89 -10.29
C LEU A 233 9.21 21.34 -10.86
N ASP A 234 8.17 20.52 -10.74
CA ASP A 234 6.88 20.70 -11.42
C ASP A 234 7.03 20.79 -12.96
N GLU A 235 8.16 20.31 -13.50
CA GLU A 235 8.43 20.20 -14.93
C GLU A 235 7.81 18.93 -15.51
N ASP A 236 7.79 18.86 -16.84
CA ASP A 236 7.16 17.76 -17.57
C ASP A 236 8.07 16.53 -17.57
N HIS A 237 7.65 15.47 -16.87
CA HIS A 237 8.36 14.18 -16.82
C HIS A 237 7.54 13.07 -17.47
N THR A 238 8.11 12.44 -18.48
CA THR A 238 7.47 11.40 -19.32
C THR A 238 7.92 9.97 -19.01
N ALA A 239 8.72 9.78 -17.96
CA ALA A 239 9.27 8.47 -17.62
C ALA A 239 9.60 8.35 -16.14
N TYR A 240 9.97 7.13 -15.75
CA TYR A 240 10.32 6.69 -14.41
C TYR A 240 11.71 7.20 -14.01
N PRO A 241 11.82 8.28 -13.20
CA PRO A 241 13.08 8.80 -12.67
C PRO A 241 13.98 7.73 -12.09
N VAL A 242 13.41 6.77 -11.35
CA VAL A 242 14.18 5.62 -10.86
C VAL A 242 13.58 4.34 -11.40
N SER A 243 14.42 3.47 -11.94
CA SER A 243 14.00 2.15 -12.41
C SER A 243 14.98 1.05 -12.05
N ILE A 244 14.49 -0.17 -11.89
CA ILE A 244 15.33 -1.36 -11.80
C ILE A 244 15.56 -1.91 -13.22
N ALA A 245 16.81 -2.20 -13.55
CA ALA A 245 17.17 -2.77 -14.85
C ALA A 245 16.58 -4.18 -15.04
N THR A 246 16.32 -4.55 -16.28
CA THR A 246 15.95 -5.91 -16.66
C THR A 246 16.82 -6.40 -17.83
N PRO A 247 17.50 -7.56 -17.70
CA PRO A 247 17.58 -8.39 -16.50
C PRO A 247 18.48 -7.78 -15.41
N SER A 248 18.23 -8.13 -14.15
CA SER A 248 19.09 -7.77 -13.02
C SER A 248 19.07 -8.82 -11.91
N ILE A 249 20.14 -8.87 -11.11
CA ILE A 249 20.25 -9.72 -9.91
C ILE A 249 20.72 -8.84 -8.76
N SER A 250 19.99 -8.82 -7.65
CA SER A 250 20.34 -8.09 -6.43
C SER A 250 20.50 -6.57 -6.63
N ALA A 251 19.74 -5.99 -7.56
CA ALA A 251 19.61 -4.53 -7.69
C ALA A 251 18.89 -3.96 -6.46
N GLN A 252 19.37 -2.82 -5.96
CA GLN A 252 18.86 -2.22 -4.72
C GLN A 252 18.50 -0.74 -4.92
N VAL A 253 17.26 -0.40 -4.59
CA VAL A 253 16.83 0.98 -4.35
C VAL A 253 16.58 1.06 -2.85
N GLY A 254 17.27 1.92 -2.11
CA GLY A 254 17.03 2.13 -0.68
C GLY A 254 15.86 3.06 -0.45
N ASP A 255 15.89 3.78 0.67
CA ASP A 255 14.85 4.75 1.00
C ASP A 255 14.97 5.99 0.10
N MET A 256 13.86 6.47 -0.46
CA MET A 256 13.85 7.62 -1.39
C MET A 256 12.65 8.53 -1.15
N ILE A 257 12.82 9.81 -1.45
CA ILE A 257 11.74 10.80 -1.51
C ILE A 257 11.65 11.32 -2.95
N TYR A 258 10.43 11.46 -3.46
CA TYR A 258 10.10 12.01 -4.77
C TYR A 258 9.12 13.16 -4.62
N ARG A 259 9.37 14.29 -5.29
CA ARG A 259 8.53 15.48 -5.20
C ARG A 259 8.31 16.13 -6.55
N ASN A 260 7.15 16.77 -6.71
CA ASN A 260 6.89 17.75 -7.77
C ASN A 260 7.11 17.18 -9.18
N PHE A 261 6.65 15.95 -9.40
CA PHE A 261 6.67 15.35 -10.73
C PHE A 261 5.36 15.64 -11.43
N HIS A 262 5.42 16.21 -12.63
CA HIS A 262 4.24 16.61 -13.37
C HIS A 262 4.23 15.99 -14.78
N GLY A 263 3.16 15.29 -15.14
CA GLY A 263 2.97 14.80 -16.51
C GLY A 263 2.10 15.75 -17.34
N LYS A 264 2.61 16.32 -18.43
CA LYS A 264 1.82 17.20 -19.34
C LYS A 264 1.37 16.57 -20.66
N THR A 265 1.76 15.33 -20.94
CA THR A 265 1.48 14.67 -22.23
C THR A 265 0.85 13.29 -22.01
N SER A 266 0.56 12.54 -23.10
CA SER A 266 -0.02 11.19 -23.05
C SER A 266 0.81 10.12 -22.32
N THR A 267 1.93 10.50 -21.72
CA THR A 267 2.93 9.63 -21.11
C THR A 267 2.63 9.39 -19.63
N GLN A 268 3.17 8.32 -19.09
CA GLN A 268 2.90 7.89 -17.71
C GLN A 268 3.93 8.51 -16.76
N THR A 269 3.49 9.04 -15.63
CA THR A 269 4.34 9.66 -14.61
C THR A 269 4.30 8.83 -13.33
N TYR A 270 5.29 7.95 -13.18
CA TYR A 270 5.50 7.15 -11.96
C TYR A 270 6.97 7.28 -11.53
N PRO A 271 7.28 7.87 -10.37
CA PRO A 271 8.66 8.11 -9.99
C PRO A 271 9.52 6.84 -9.82
N LEU A 272 8.89 5.68 -9.56
CA LEU A 272 9.58 4.39 -9.44
C LEU A 272 9.00 3.31 -10.38
N LYS A 273 9.84 2.71 -11.21
CA LYS A 273 9.52 1.52 -12.01
C LYS A 273 10.19 0.25 -11.48
N ILE A 274 9.39 -0.79 -11.31
CA ILE A 274 9.84 -2.15 -10.99
C ILE A 274 9.42 -3.07 -12.15
N PRO A 275 10.36 -3.79 -12.78
CA PRO A 275 10.00 -4.73 -13.84
C PRO A 275 9.42 -6.01 -13.24
N ALA A 276 8.31 -6.49 -13.79
CA ALA A 276 7.71 -7.75 -13.40
C ALA A 276 8.53 -8.95 -13.86
N TYR A 277 9.35 -8.81 -14.91
CA TYR A 277 10.22 -9.87 -15.42
C TYR A 277 11.70 -9.47 -15.37
N GLY A 278 12.56 -10.45 -15.18
CA GLY A 278 14.01 -10.32 -15.29
C GLY A 278 14.77 -9.77 -14.07
N ALA A 279 14.09 -9.25 -13.04
CA ALA A 279 14.75 -8.71 -11.82
C ALA A 279 14.67 -9.68 -10.63
N LYS A 280 15.79 -10.30 -10.26
CA LYS A 280 15.86 -11.37 -9.24
C LYS A 280 16.50 -10.86 -7.96
N ASN A 281 15.95 -11.22 -6.79
CA ASN A 281 16.44 -10.79 -5.48
C ASN A 281 16.56 -9.26 -5.34
N PHE A 282 15.71 -8.48 -6.00
CA PHE A 282 15.77 -7.03 -5.85
C PHE A 282 15.26 -6.60 -4.46
N THR A 283 15.71 -5.44 -4.00
CA THR A 283 15.20 -4.81 -2.78
C THR A 283 14.91 -3.35 -3.05
N VAL A 284 13.71 -2.90 -2.67
CA VAL A 284 13.31 -1.50 -2.65
C VAL A 284 13.03 -1.11 -1.20
N GLY A 285 13.64 -0.04 -0.69
CA GLY A 285 13.40 0.49 0.65
C GLY A 285 12.06 1.22 0.77
N ASN A 286 11.92 2.09 1.77
CA ASN A 286 10.72 2.90 1.95
C ASN A 286 10.67 4.04 0.93
N GLN A 287 9.53 4.22 0.27
CA GLN A 287 9.38 5.24 -0.79
C GLN A 287 8.34 6.27 -0.37
N LYS A 288 8.66 7.55 -0.54
CA LYS A 288 7.74 8.66 -0.26
C LYS A 288 7.51 9.50 -1.51
N PHE A 289 6.27 9.77 -1.84
CA PHE A 289 5.85 10.51 -3.03
C PHE A 289 5.02 11.72 -2.60
N PHE A 290 5.39 12.92 -3.06
CA PHE A 290 4.70 14.15 -2.75
C PHE A 290 4.40 14.93 -4.02
N ASN A 291 3.17 15.42 -4.17
CA ASN A 291 2.81 16.29 -5.29
C ASN A 291 3.16 15.67 -6.65
N ILE A 292 2.58 14.49 -6.92
CA ILE A 292 2.74 13.80 -8.20
C ILE A 292 1.49 14.05 -9.02
N LEU A 293 1.63 14.89 -10.03
CA LEU A 293 0.54 15.50 -10.77
C LEU A 293 0.54 15.06 -12.24
N GLN A 294 -0.61 15.17 -12.88
CA GLN A 294 -0.76 15.04 -14.32
C GLN A 294 -1.79 16.06 -14.82
N ASP A 295 -1.41 16.87 -15.80
CA ASP A 295 -2.30 17.78 -16.52
C ASP A 295 -3.19 16.98 -17.49
N ASP A 296 -4.47 17.35 -17.54
CA ASP A 296 -5.37 16.94 -18.62
C ASP A 296 -5.42 18.03 -19.69
N ASP A 297 -5.03 17.66 -20.91
CA ASP A 297 -5.09 18.56 -22.06
C ASP A 297 -6.49 18.60 -22.71
N GLY A 298 -7.47 17.92 -22.11
CA GLY A 298 -8.88 17.91 -22.52
C GLY A 298 -9.11 17.25 -23.89
N SER A 299 -8.08 16.64 -24.50
CA SER A 299 -8.09 16.36 -25.93
C SER A 299 -8.23 14.88 -26.30
N VAL A 300 -7.97 13.88 -25.45
CA VAL A 300 -8.03 12.49 -25.93
C VAL A 300 -8.31 11.44 -24.85
N THR A 301 -9.23 10.52 -25.17
CA THR A 301 -9.39 9.19 -24.56
C THR A 301 -8.06 8.44 -24.54
N GLY A 302 -7.55 8.08 -23.35
CA GLY A 302 -6.40 7.17 -23.19
C GLY A 302 -5.02 7.80 -22.96
N LYS A 303 -4.94 9.06 -22.51
CA LYS A 303 -3.67 9.71 -22.13
C LYS A 303 -3.36 9.54 -20.64
N GLY A 304 -2.08 9.30 -20.33
CA GLY A 304 -1.40 9.50 -19.05
C GLY A 304 -1.92 8.72 -17.83
N PHE A 305 -1.06 7.95 -17.18
CA PHE A 305 -1.33 7.42 -15.84
C PHE A 305 -0.34 8.07 -14.88
N VAL A 306 -0.79 8.44 -13.68
CA VAL A 306 0.05 9.08 -12.66
C VAL A 306 0.05 8.27 -11.38
N GLY A 307 1.17 8.24 -10.67
CA GLY A 307 1.29 7.46 -9.45
C GLY A 307 2.66 7.51 -8.80
N GLY A 308 2.87 6.68 -7.77
CA GLY A 308 4.16 6.53 -7.12
C GLY A 308 4.99 5.39 -7.73
N VAL A 309 4.43 4.17 -7.65
CA VAL A 309 5.12 2.94 -8.05
C VAL A 309 4.42 2.28 -9.23
N TYR A 310 5.19 1.93 -10.25
CA TYR A 310 4.73 1.16 -11.41
C TYR A 310 5.42 -0.20 -11.49
N LEU A 311 4.66 -1.26 -11.20
CA LEU A 311 5.08 -2.64 -11.41
C LEU A 311 4.60 -3.10 -12.78
N VAL A 312 5.52 -3.25 -13.72
CA VAL A 312 5.21 -3.40 -15.15
C VAL A 312 5.82 -4.66 -15.77
N GLY A 313 4.99 -5.45 -16.43
CA GLY A 313 5.40 -6.57 -17.27
C GLY A 313 5.30 -6.24 -18.75
N VAL A 314 6.43 -6.30 -19.45
CA VAL A 314 6.51 -6.14 -20.91
C VAL A 314 6.69 -7.53 -21.53
N ASP A 315 5.98 -7.81 -22.62
CA ASP A 315 5.93 -9.16 -23.21
C ASP A 315 7.29 -9.63 -23.72
N SER A 316 8.12 -8.70 -24.21
CA SER A 316 9.48 -8.97 -24.65
C SER A 316 10.40 -9.47 -23.53
N GLU A 317 10.04 -9.22 -22.26
CA GLU A 317 10.84 -9.57 -21.09
C GLU A 317 10.42 -10.90 -20.46
N VAL A 318 9.30 -11.50 -20.87
CA VAL A 318 8.77 -12.75 -20.28
C VAL A 318 9.80 -13.88 -20.30
N ALA A 319 10.62 -13.96 -21.35
CA ALA A 319 11.69 -14.94 -21.51
C ALA A 319 12.80 -14.83 -20.44
N LEU A 320 12.94 -13.68 -19.78
CA LEU A 320 13.91 -13.45 -18.70
C LEU A 320 13.48 -14.11 -17.37
N GLY A 321 12.25 -14.62 -17.31
CA GLY A 321 11.64 -15.21 -16.13
C GLY A 321 11.11 -14.14 -15.17
N LYS A 322 10.37 -14.58 -14.15
CA LYS A 322 9.70 -13.68 -13.21
C LYS A 322 10.68 -12.95 -12.30
N SER A 323 10.32 -11.72 -11.99
CA SER A 323 10.94 -10.98 -10.90
C SER A 323 10.46 -11.49 -9.53
N TYR A 324 11.33 -11.36 -8.54
CA TYR A 324 11.02 -11.61 -7.14
C TYR A 324 11.92 -10.75 -6.26
N GLY A 325 11.37 -10.26 -5.15
CA GLY A 325 12.02 -9.25 -4.32
C GLY A 325 11.09 -8.66 -3.28
N THR A 326 11.59 -7.64 -2.59
CA THR A 326 10.84 -6.92 -1.55
C THR A 326 10.78 -5.44 -1.84
N VAL A 327 9.69 -4.82 -1.44
CA VAL A 327 9.47 -3.38 -1.47
C VAL A 327 9.07 -2.96 -0.06
N GLY A 328 9.71 -1.94 0.49
CA GLY A 328 9.39 -1.38 1.80
C GLY A 328 8.04 -0.68 1.83
N ASP A 329 7.86 0.19 2.82
CA ASP A 329 6.62 0.94 2.96
C ASP A 329 6.52 2.03 1.89
N ILE A 330 5.32 2.25 1.40
CA ILE A 330 4.99 3.25 0.38
C ILE A 330 4.12 4.33 1.03
N TYR A 331 4.55 5.58 0.94
CA TYR A 331 3.77 6.73 1.37
C TYR A 331 3.54 7.68 0.19
N GLY A 332 2.30 8.06 -0.08
CA GLY A 332 1.94 9.07 -1.06
C GLY A 332 1.12 10.19 -0.44
N ASP A 333 1.42 11.44 -0.79
CA ASP A 333 0.59 12.60 -0.47
C ASP A 333 0.41 13.47 -1.70
N VAL A 334 -0.85 13.79 -2.04
CA VAL A 334 -1.21 14.56 -3.24
C VAL A 334 -0.78 13.82 -4.51
N ILE A 335 -1.51 12.74 -4.83
CA ILE A 335 -1.35 12.00 -6.09
C ILE A 335 -2.61 12.23 -6.92
N LYS A 336 -2.47 13.05 -7.96
CA LYS A 336 -3.61 13.68 -8.63
C LYS A 336 -3.45 13.71 -10.14
N SER A 337 -4.51 13.35 -10.84
CA SER A 337 -4.75 13.78 -12.22
C SER A 337 -5.70 14.97 -12.18
N VAL A 338 -5.37 16.05 -12.89
CA VAL A 338 -6.29 17.17 -13.13
C VAL A 338 -7.32 16.69 -14.16
N ASP A 339 -8.62 16.86 -13.94
CA ASP A 339 -9.68 16.55 -14.91
C ASP A 339 -10.11 17.87 -15.59
N ALA A 340 -10.01 17.96 -16.91
CA ALA A 340 -10.41 19.12 -17.71
C ALA A 340 -11.89 19.09 -18.16
N GLY A 341 -12.71 18.16 -17.65
CA GLY A 341 -14.14 18.41 -17.52
C GLY A 341 -15.11 17.54 -18.32
N PHE A 342 -14.83 16.26 -18.57
CA PHE A 342 -15.82 15.36 -19.19
C PHE A 342 -15.91 13.94 -18.61
N GLY A 343 -15.38 13.68 -17.41
CA GLY A 343 -15.76 12.49 -16.64
C GLY A 343 -15.17 11.16 -17.12
N VAL A 344 -14.11 11.18 -17.94
CA VAL A 344 -13.26 10.01 -18.21
C VAL A 344 -11.91 10.23 -17.53
N VAL A 345 -11.93 10.15 -16.20
CA VAL A 345 -10.80 10.50 -15.33
C VAL A 345 -9.56 9.66 -15.69
N GLN A 346 -8.45 10.32 -16.03
CA GLN A 346 -7.12 9.69 -16.12
C GLN A 346 -6.77 8.99 -14.80
N ASP A 347 -6.11 7.82 -14.85
CA ASP A 347 -5.87 7.03 -13.64
C ASP A 347 -4.75 7.63 -12.75
N SER A 348 -5.09 8.06 -11.53
CA SER A 348 -4.15 8.42 -10.46
C SER A 348 -4.07 7.31 -9.40
N ASP A 349 -3.05 6.44 -9.53
CA ASP A 349 -2.88 5.23 -8.73
C ASP A 349 -1.57 5.31 -7.95
N LEU A 350 -1.58 5.31 -6.61
CA LEU A 350 -0.32 5.36 -5.85
C LEU A 350 0.60 4.16 -6.17
N VAL A 351 0.03 2.95 -6.21
CA VAL A 351 0.69 1.76 -6.74
C VAL A 351 -0.13 1.17 -7.86
N ARG A 352 0.51 0.96 -9.01
CA ARG A 352 -0.13 0.36 -10.18
C ARG A 352 0.63 -0.86 -10.66
N MET A 353 -0.14 -1.89 -10.98
CA MET A 353 0.33 -3.12 -11.61
C MET A 353 -0.20 -3.19 -13.03
N PHE A 354 0.67 -3.49 -13.99
CA PHE A 354 0.30 -3.66 -15.39
C PHE A 354 1.14 -4.76 -16.03
N ALA A 355 0.52 -5.58 -16.89
CA ALA A 355 1.25 -6.45 -17.79
C ALA A 355 0.58 -6.42 -19.16
N GLU A 356 1.38 -6.36 -20.23
CA GLU A 356 0.90 -6.35 -21.61
C GLU A 356 0.10 -7.62 -21.93
N THR A 357 0.65 -8.80 -21.61
CA THR A 357 -0.09 -10.06 -21.63
C THR A 357 -0.74 -10.34 -20.25
N PRO A 358 -2.09 -10.30 -20.16
CA PRO A 358 -2.80 -10.44 -18.89
C PRO A 358 -2.89 -11.86 -18.33
N GLU A 359 -2.58 -12.88 -19.14
CA GLU A 359 -2.84 -14.28 -18.81
C GLU A 359 -1.57 -15.06 -18.47
N THR A 360 -1.05 -14.82 -17.28
CA THR A 360 -0.04 -15.70 -16.70
C THR A 360 -0.61 -16.50 -15.52
N THR A 361 -0.36 -17.80 -15.48
CA THR A 361 -0.66 -18.67 -14.32
C THR A 361 0.43 -18.62 -13.27
N GLN A 362 1.54 -17.99 -13.63
CA GLN A 362 2.75 -17.96 -12.86
C GLN A 362 2.66 -16.90 -11.75
N GLN A 363 2.88 -17.31 -10.50
CA GLN A 363 2.91 -16.38 -9.35
C GLN A 363 4.26 -15.66 -9.22
N PHE A 364 4.24 -14.36 -9.00
CA PHE A 364 5.35 -13.48 -8.66
C PHE A 364 5.51 -13.45 -7.15
N ASP A 365 6.74 -13.63 -6.67
CA ASP A 365 7.06 -13.54 -5.24
C ASP A 365 7.62 -12.16 -4.93
N ILE A 366 6.75 -11.16 -5.04
CA ILE A 366 7.03 -9.77 -4.70
C ILE A 366 6.17 -9.41 -3.50
N THR A 367 6.81 -8.90 -2.45
CA THR A 367 6.13 -8.49 -1.21
C THR A 367 6.39 -7.01 -0.97
N PHE A 368 5.32 -6.24 -0.89
CA PHE A 368 5.29 -4.86 -0.46
C PHE A 368 5.06 -4.80 1.05
N GLY A 369 5.65 -3.79 1.70
CA GLY A 369 5.27 -3.36 3.04
C GLY A 369 3.90 -2.69 3.04
N ASN A 370 3.73 -1.77 3.98
CA ASN A 370 2.53 -0.99 4.17
C ASN A 370 2.37 0.07 3.06
N VAL A 371 1.14 0.36 2.63
CA VAL A 371 0.87 1.42 1.63
C VAL A 371 -0.05 2.46 2.24
N VAL A 372 0.44 3.68 2.38
CA VAL A 372 -0.30 4.80 2.96
C VAL A 372 -0.48 5.86 1.88
N GLY A 373 -1.74 6.14 1.52
CA GLY A 373 -2.08 7.22 0.61
C GLY A 373 -2.88 8.31 1.30
N ARG A 374 -2.37 9.54 1.23
CA ARG A 374 -3.07 10.75 1.64
C ARG A 374 -3.41 11.58 0.39
N ASN A 375 -4.63 12.08 0.28
CA ASN A 375 -5.06 12.90 -0.87
C ASN A 375 -4.77 12.23 -2.23
N VAL A 376 -5.07 10.94 -2.35
CA VAL A 376 -4.91 10.18 -3.60
C VAL A 376 -6.25 10.16 -4.33
N TYR A 377 -6.27 10.55 -5.60
CA TYR A 377 -7.53 10.92 -6.26
C TYR A 377 -8.33 9.74 -6.78
N LYS A 378 -7.67 8.70 -7.33
CA LYS A 378 -8.38 7.53 -7.88
C LYS A 378 -8.19 6.30 -7.01
N ARG A 379 -6.97 5.76 -6.91
CA ARG A 379 -6.72 4.50 -6.20
C ARG A 379 -5.44 4.49 -5.39
N ILE A 380 -5.46 3.83 -4.23
CA ILE A 380 -4.21 3.54 -3.51
C ILE A 380 -3.47 2.41 -4.22
N VAL A 381 -4.17 1.30 -4.50
CA VAL A 381 -3.59 0.17 -5.24
C VAL A 381 -4.51 -0.27 -6.38
N LYS A 382 -3.95 -0.34 -7.59
CA LYS A 382 -4.56 -0.98 -8.75
C LYS A 382 -3.82 -2.27 -9.10
N GLY A 383 -4.43 -3.40 -8.75
CA GLY A 383 -3.90 -4.74 -9.00
C GLY A 383 -4.39 -5.33 -10.33
N ALA A 384 -3.45 -5.81 -11.15
CA ALA A 384 -3.74 -6.48 -12.42
C ALA A 384 -2.61 -7.46 -12.81
N SER A 385 -2.96 -8.51 -13.55
CA SER A 385 -2.08 -9.35 -14.41
C SER A 385 -0.77 -9.91 -13.83
N LEU A 386 -0.51 -9.77 -12.52
CA LEU A 386 0.73 -10.20 -11.87
C LEU A 386 0.40 -11.03 -10.62
N PRO A 387 0.13 -12.35 -10.79
CA PRO A 387 -0.42 -13.14 -9.72
C PRO A 387 0.50 -13.30 -8.52
N GLY A 388 -0.03 -13.42 -7.30
CA GLY A 388 0.77 -13.80 -6.12
C GLY A 388 1.52 -12.66 -5.42
N VAL A 389 1.51 -11.45 -5.95
CA VAL A 389 2.04 -10.25 -5.27
C VAL A 389 1.29 -10.02 -3.96
N LYS A 390 2.05 -9.68 -2.91
CA LYS A 390 1.54 -9.47 -1.55
C LYS A 390 1.80 -8.04 -1.11
N PHE A 391 0.86 -7.47 -0.39
CA PHE A 391 0.95 -6.16 0.25
C PHE A 391 0.73 -6.32 1.75
N GLY A 392 1.36 -5.44 2.54
CA GLY A 392 0.97 -5.21 3.91
C GLY A 392 -0.40 -4.53 3.98
N ASP A 393 -0.62 -3.81 5.08
CA ASP A 393 -1.85 -3.06 5.29
C ASP A 393 -1.90 -1.84 4.36
N ILE A 394 -3.11 -1.39 4.04
CA ILE A 394 -3.36 -0.25 3.15
C ILE A 394 -4.15 0.81 3.90
N TRP A 395 -3.62 2.02 3.98
CA TRP A 395 -4.29 3.16 4.58
C TRP A 395 -4.62 4.19 3.52
N SER A 396 -5.85 4.69 3.55
CA SER A 396 -6.30 5.82 2.77
C SER A 396 -6.78 6.92 3.71
N PHE A 397 -6.21 8.11 3.56
CA PHE A 397 -6.57 9.32 4.30
C PHE A 397 -6.93 10.43 3.30
N ASN A 398 -8.22 10.59 3.01
CA ASN A 398 -8.72 11.62 2.10
C ASN A 398 -9.61 12.60 2.88
N PRO A 399 -9.02 13.53 3.65
CA PRO A 399 -9.79 14.53 4.37
C PRO A 399 -10.56 15.42 3.38
N GLN A 400 -11.85 15.64 3.64
CA GLN A 400 -12.59 16.68 2.92
C GLN A 400 -12.21 18.05 3.48
N GLU A 401 -11.49 18.86 2.71
CA GLU A 401 -11.49 20.30 2.92
C GLU A 401 -12.68 20.93 2.18
N ALA A 402 -13.31 21.95 2.78
CA ALA A 402 -14.57 22.52 2.29
C ALA A 402 -14.54 23.09 0.86
N SER A 403 -13.35 23.33 0.31
CA SER A 403 -13.12 23.85 -1.05
C SER A 403 -12.89 22.78 -2.12
N GLU A 404 -12.70 21.51 -1.73
CA GLU A 404 -12.24 20.43 -2.60
C GLU A 404 -12.98 19.11 -2.30
N SER A 405 -14.17 18.93 -2.88
CA SER A 405 -14.96 17.70 -2.72
C SER A 405 -14.45 16.60 -3.65
N TYR A 406 -13.44 15.86 -3.23
CA TYR A 406 -12.97 14.67 -3.94
C TYR A 406 -13.43 13.39 -3.25
N THR A 407 -13.90 12.44 -4.05
CA THR A 407 -14.28 11.10 -3.59
C THR A 407 -13.30 10.11 -4.21
N LEU A 408 -12.60 9.34 -3.39
CA LEU A 408 -11.70 8.31 -3.87
C LEU A 408 -12.50 7.24 -4.62
N PHE A 409 -12.03 6.85 -5.80
CA PHE A 409 -12.70 5.80 -6.57
C PHE A 409 -12.59 4.42 -5.91
N ALA A 410 -11.40 4.00 -5.48
CA ALA A 410 -11.24 2.81 -4.64
C ALA A 410 -9.98 2.85 -3.77
N VAL A 411 -9.97 2.27 -2.56
CA VAL A 411 -8.69 2.06 -1.84
C VAL A 411 -7.89 0.99 -2.57
N VAL A 412 -8.51 -0.18 -2.81
CA VAL A 412 -7.94 -1.27 -3.60
C VAL A 412 -8.90 -1.65 -4.73
N GLU A 413 -8.39 -1.69 -5.96
CA GLU A 413 -9.09 -2.30 -7.09
C GLU A 413 -8.26 -3.43 -7.68
N CYS A 414 -8.83 -4.63 -7.76
CA CYS A 414 -8.32 -5.71 -8.57
C CYS A 414 -9.10 -5.78 -9.89
N LEU A 415 -8.41 -5.81 -11.04
CA LEU A 415 -9.02 -6.02 -12.35
C LEU A 415 -9.41 -7.48 -12.59
N GLY A 416 -10.20 -7.78 -13.63
CA GLY A 416 -10.56 -9.15 -14.01
C GLY A 416 -9.36 -10.09 -14.26
N THR A 417 -8.20 -9.51 -14.58
CA THR A 417 -6.94 -10.23 -14.81
C THR A 417 -6.15 -10.50 -13.52
N ALA A 418 -6.55 -9.92 -12.39
CA ALA A 418 -5.88 -10.10 -11.11
C ALA A 418 -6.10 -11.52 -10.58
N LYS A 419 -5.02 -12.18 -10.14
CA LYS A 419 -5.09 -13.55 -9.60
C LYS A 419 -4.27 -13.68 -8.33
N ASN A 420 -4.82 -14.25 -7.27
CA ASN A 420 -4.09 -14.54 -6.03
C ASN A 420 -3.31 -13.34 -5.43
N LEU A 421 -3.78 -12.11 -5.66
CA LEU A 421 -3.24 -10.94 -4.97
C LEU A 421 -3.61 -11.01 -3.49
N LYS A 422 -2.72 -10.57 -2.60
CA LYS A 422 -2.97 -10.55 -1.16
C LYS A 422 -2.71 -9.16 -0.61
N PHE A 423 -3.67 -8.64 0.13
CA PHE A 423 -3.58 -7.36 0.84
C PHE A 423 -3.76 -7.63 2.33
N GLY A 424 -3.09 -6.84 3.18
CA GLY A 424 -3.37 -6.80 4.61
C GLY A 424 -4.72 -6.16 4.90
N ASP A 425 -4.82 -5.54 6.08
CA ASP A 425 -6.01 -4.80 6.49
C ASP A 425 -6.14 -3.49 5.72
N ILE A 426 -7.37 -3.04 5.51
CA ILE A 426 -7.69 -1.81 4.77
C ILE A 426 -8.29 -0.80 5.73
N TYR A 427 -7.64 0.34 5.85
CA TYR A 427 -8.09 1.47 6.63
C TYR A 427 -8.49 2.58 5.68
N SER A 428 -9.75 3.00 5.72
CA SER A 428 -10.26 4.05 4.85
C SER A 428 -10.85 5.18 5.68
N GLU A 429 -10.22 6.34 5.64
CA GLU A 429 -10.71 7.56 6.26
C GLU A 429 -11.03 8.61 5.19
N GLY A 430 -12.29 9.05 5.16
CA GLY A 430 -12.79 9.98 4.15
C GLY A 430 -13.63 9.31 3.07
N PRO A 431 -14.29 10.12 2.21
CA PRO A 431 -15.23 9.65 1.20
C PRO A 431 -14.54 8.75 0.16
N SER A 432 -15.08 7.55 -0.04
CA SER A 432 -14.73 6.67 -1.14
C SER A 432 -15.99 6.15 -1.82
N GLU A 433 -15.95 5.92 -3.15
CA GLU A 433 -17.03 5.21 -3.84
C GLU A 433 -17.06 3.74 -3.39
N ARG A 434 -15.88 3.18 -3.09
CA ARG A 434 -15.72 1.85 -2.52
C ARG A 434 -14.36 1.73 -1.85
N ASN A 435 -14.24 0.90 -0.84
CA ASN A 435 -12.93 0.61 -0.26
C ASN A 435 -12.23 -0.48 -1.07
N VAL A 436 -12.90 -1.60 -1.28
CA VAL A 436 -12.31 -2.73 -2.02
C VAL A 436 -13.19 -3.13 -3.20
N TRP A 437 -12.60 -3.25 -4.38
CA TRP A 437 -13.24 -3.83 -5.55
C TRP A 437 -12.46 -5.04 -6.05
N MET A 438 -12.94 -6.24 -5.76
CA MET A 438 -12.31 -7.48 -6.17
C MET A 438 -12.93 -8.02 -7.45
N LYS A 439 -12.15 -8.12 -8.51
CA LYS A 439 -12.43 -8.90 -9.72
C LYS A 439 -11.34 -9.95 -9.91
N GLY A 440 -11.52 -10.87 -10.85
CA GLY A 440 -10.55 -11.93 -11.12
C GLY A 440 -10.65 -13.09 -10.14
N ASN A 441 -9.54 -13.77 -9.83
CA ASN A 441 -9.59 -15.07 -9.17
C ASN A 441 -8.66 -15.19 -7.95
N GLY A 442 -9.21 -15.57 -6.79
CA GLY A 442 -8.43 -15.95 -5.61
C GLY A 442 -7.78 -14.77 -4.87
N ASN A 443 -8.20 -13.54 -5.17
CA ASN A 443 -7.67 -12.34 -4.51
C ASN A 443 -8.16 -12.27 -3.06
N LYS A 444 -7.30 -11.85 -2.14
CA LYS A 444 -7.57 -11.84 -0.70
C LYS A 444 -7.18 -10.53 -0.04
N CYS A 445 -7.94 -10.13 0.96
CA CYS A 445 -7.70 -8.95 1.76
C CYS A 445 -8.03 -9.26 3.23
N GLY A 446 -7.35 -8.58 4.16
CA GLY A 446 -7.64 -8.61 5.59
C GLY A 446 -8.96 -7.91 5.94
N ASP A 447 -9.05 -7.40 7.16
CA ASP A 447 -10.22 -6.69 7.66
C ASP A 447 -10.33 -5.30 7.02
N ILE A 448 -11.55 -4.82 6.82
CA ILE A 448 -11.86 -3.50 6.26
C ILE A 448 -12.44 -2.62 7.35
N PHE A 449 -11.70 -1.56 7.68
CA PHE A 449 -12.13 -0.47 8.56
C PHE A 449 -12.62 0.69 7.70
N ASP A 450 -13.92 0.70 7.44
CA ASP A 450 -14.56 1.67 6.55
C ASP A 450 -14.97 2.92 7.35
N GLY A 451 -14.46 4.09 7.00
CA GLY A 451 -14.80 5.37 7.63
C GLY A 451 -15.89 6.17 6.91
N ALA A 452 -16.11 5.98 5.61
CA ALA A 452 -17.10 6.77 4.84
C ALA A 452 -17.39 6.26 3.42
N GLY A 453 -17.11 5.00 3.12
CA GLY A 453 -17.29 4.44 1.79
C GLY A 453 -18.75 4.27 1.39
N ALA A 454 -19.06 4.49 0.11
CA ALA A 454 -20.34 4.07 -0.47
C ALA A 454 -20.41 2.54 -0.62
N SER A 455 -19.27 1.84 -0.63
CA SER A 455 -19.24 0.38 -0.48
C SER A 455 -18.00 -0.12 0.27
N GLY A 456 -18.15 -1.01 1.24
CA GLY A 456 -17.03 -1.68 1.92
C GLY A 456 -16.26 -2.58 0.94
N VAL A 457 -16.94 -3.57 0.38
CA VAL A 457 -16.39 -4.46 -0.66
C VAL A 457 -17.40 -4.68 -1.80
N ILE A 458 -16.89 -4.72 -3.03
CA ILE A 458 -17.61 -5.20 -4.21
C ILE A 458 -16.88 -6.41 -4.79
N PHE A 459 -17.61 -7.50 -5.03
CA PHE A 459 -17.14 -8.68 -5.73
C PHE A 459 -17.70 -8.74 -7.15
N GLY A 460 -16.81 -8.72 -8.14
CA GLY A 460 -17.15 -8.71 -9.57
C GLY A 460 -17.57 -7.33 -10.05
N GLY A 461 -17.94 -7.23 -11.32
CA GLY A 461 -18.45 -6.03 -11.94
C GLY A 461 -18.99 -6.33 -13.34
N PRO A 462 -19.47 -5.31 -14.06
CA PRO A 462 -19.97 -5.48 -15.42
C PRO A 462 -18.91 -6.13 -16.32
N GLY A 463 -19.19 -7.34 -16.82
CA GLY A 463 -18.28 -8.10 -17.68
C GLY A 463 -17.07 -8.75 -16.99
N ASP A 464 -16.83 -8.51 -15.69
CA ASP A 464 -15.69 -9.02 -14.93
C ASP A 464 -16.18 -9.85 -13.73
N GLN A 465 -15.88 -11.15 -13.72
CA GLN A 465 -16.26 -12.03 -12.61
C GLN A 465 -15.23 -11.98 -11.47
N ALA A 466 -15.71 -12.07 -10.23
CA ALA A 466 -14.88 -12.43 -9.07
C ALA A 466 -15.08 -13.90 -8.71
N VAL A 467 -14.01 -14.67 -8.61
CA VAL A 467 -14.05 -16.10 -8.30
C VAL A 467 -13.17 -16.38 -7.09
N SER A 468 -13.70 -17.05 -6.07
CA SER A 468 -12.93 -17.48 -4.88
C SER A 468 -12.19 -16.33 -4.17
N CYS A 469 -12.68 -15.10 -4.29
CA CYS A 469 -12.08 -13.94 -3.65
C CYS A 469 -12.55 -13.84 -2.18
N GLN A 470 -11.70 -13.30 -1.31
CA GLN A 470 -11.97 -13.29 0.13
C GLN A 470 -11.61 -11.94 0.75
N VAL A 471 -12.48 -11.42 1.61
CA VAL A 471 -12.16 -10.31 2.51
C VAL A 471 -12.41 -10.72 3.95
N GLY A 472 -11.68 -10.10 4.89
CA GLY A 472 -11.88 -10.26 6.32
C GLY A 472 -13.19 -9.63 6.80
N ASN A 473 -13.22 -9.21 8.07
CA ASN A 473 -14.37 -8.54 8.68
C ASN A 473 -14.55 -7.14 8.11
N LEU A 474 -15.79 -6.65 8.08
CA LEU A 474 -16.14 -5.31 7.66
C LEU A 474 -16.69 -4.53 8.86
N LEU A 475 -15.99 -3.45 9.20
CA LEU A 475 -16.29 -2.59 10.33
C LEU A 475 -16.63 -1.18 9.84
N GLY A 476 -17.92 -0.86 9.79
CA GLY A 476 -18.40 0.46 9.37
C GLY A 476 -18.33 1.47 10.52
N ARG A 477 -17.41 2.42 10.44
CA ARG A 477 -17.29 3.58 11.32
C ARG A 477 -17.97 4.76 10.61
N GLY A 478 -19.27 4.97 10.84
CA GLY A 478 -19.98 6.08 10.20
C GLY A 478 -19.25 7.41 10.37
N LEU A 479 -19.54 8.38 9.50
CA LEU A 479 -18.95 9.71 9.57
C LEU A 479 -19.21 10.35 10.96
N ASN A 480 -18.40 11.35 11.32
CA ASN A 480 -18.56 12.08 12.60
C ASN A 480 -19.95 12.73 12.80
N ASP A 481 -20.81 12.71 11.78
CA ASP A 481 -22.20 13.15 11.81
C ASP A 481 -23.22 12.04 12.12
N ASN A 482 -22.76 10.81 12.40
CA ASN A 482 -23.56 9.60 12.57
C ASN A 482 -24.37 9.18 11.34
N SER A 483 -24.01 9.63 10.13
CA SER A 483 -24.63 9.15 8.90
C SER A 483 -24.31 7.67 8.66
N GLN A 484 -25.31 6.95 8.11
CA GLN A 484 -25.10 5.57 7.68
C GLN A 484 -24.17 5.55 6.46
N GLN A 485 -23.23 4.60 6.43
CA GLN A 485 -22.44 4.34 5.24
C GLN A 485 -23.28 3.65 4.16
N GLY A 486 -22.72 3.43 2.98
CA GLY A 486 -23.43 2.75 1.89
C GLY A 486 -23.60 1.24 2.13
N ILE A 487 -23.03 0.44 1.24
CA ILE A 487 -23.20 -1.01 1.20
C ILE A 487 -21.99 -1.70 1.84
N ALA A 488 -22.14 -2.58 2.84
CA ALA A 488 -20.98 -3.29 3.38
C ALA A 488 -20.42 -4.27 2.34
N VAL A 489 -21.25 -5.19 1.84
CA VAL A 489 -20.88 -6.19 0.84
C VAL A 489 -21.82 -6.12 -0.37
N ASN A 490 -21.26 -5.95 -1.57
CA ASN A 490 -21.99 -6.10 -2.82
C ASN A 490 -21.44 -7.26 -3.67
N PHE A 491 -22.30 -8.24 -3.97
CA PHE A 491 -21.99 -9.32 -4.92
C PHE A 491 -22.60 -8.98 -6.28
N PHE A 492 -21.75 -8.61 -7.24
CA PHE A 492 -22.19 -8.22 -8.57
C PHE A 492 -22.19 -9.41 -9.54
N ASN A 493 -21.01 -9.92 -9.88
CA ASN A 493 -20.80 -11.12 -10.69
C ASN A 493 -19.76 -11.96 -9.95
N ALA A 494 -20.21 -12.65 -8.91
CA ALA A 494 -19.34 -13.31 -7.94
C ALA A 494 -19.66 -14.80 -7.81
N ASP A 495 -18.62 -15.63 -7.73
CA ASP A 495 -18.72 -17.05 -7.39
C ASP A 495 -17.70 -17.47 -6.34
N LYS A 496 -18.15 -18.22 -5.32
CA LYS A 496 -17.32 -18.71 -4.21
C LYS A 496 -16.60 -17.58 -3.46
N CYS A 497 -17.12 -16.37 -3.52
CA CYS A 497 -16.54 -15.23 -2.83
C CYS A 497 -17.01 -15.20 -1.38
N GLN A 498 -16.13 -14.72 -0.49
CA GLN A 498 -16.36 -14.74 0.95
C GLN A 498 -16.07 -13.38 1.57
N ALA A 499 -16.99 -12.90 2.40
CA ALA A 499 -16.78 -11.79 3.30
C ALA A 499 -16.86 -12.27 4.76
N GLY A 500 -16.06 -11.70 5.65
CA GLY A 500 -16.10 -11.97 7.09
C GLY A 500 -17.35 -11.40 7.77
N ASN A 501 -17.24 -11.15 9.07
CA ASN A 501 -18.34 -10.60 9.86
C ASN A 501 -18.59 -9.12 9.51
N ILE A 502 -19.84 -8.67 9.60
CA ILE A 502 -20.23 -7.28 9.33
C ILE A 502 -20.73 -6.64 10.63
N THR A 503 -20.12 -5.53 11.02
CA THR A 503 -20.51 -4.74 12.19
C THR A 503 -20.38 -3.24 11.91
N GLY A 504 -20.97 -2.40 12.77
CA GLY A 504 -20.92 -0.95 12.64
C GLY A 504 -22.12 -0.34 11.92
N LEU A 505 -21.90 0.72 11.13
CA LEU A 505 -22.95 1.56 10.53
C LEU A 505 -22.99 1.41 9.00
N PHE A 506 -23.94 0.65 8.47
CA PHE A 506 -24.17 0.50 7.03
C PHE A 506 -25.65 0.67 6.69
N ALA A 507 -25.97 1.31 5.56
CA ALA A 507 -27.35 1.39 5.06
C ALA A 507 -27.81 0.03 4.51
N VAL A 508 -26.91 -0.70 3.85
CA VAL A 508 -27.15 -2.05 3.32
C VAL A 508 -26.00 -2.95 3.75
N SER A 509 -26.27 -4.01 4.51
CA SER A 509 -25.23 -4.95 4.93
C SER A 509 -24.83 -5.89 3.80
N VAL A 510 -25.80 -6.37 3.02
CA VAL A 510 -25.53 -7.28 1.89
C VAL A 510 -26.42 -6.90 0.72
N ASN A 511 -25.83 -6.76 -0.46
CA ASN A 511 -26.52 -6.60 -1.74
C ASN A 511 -26.04 -7.66 -2.74
N THR A 512 -26.96 -8.20 -3.53
CA THR A 512 -26.66 -9.05 -4.68
C THR A 512 -27.27 -8.39 -5.93
N ASP A 513 -26.48 -8.17 -6.98
CA ASP A 513 -26.97 -7.66 -8.26
C ASP A 513 -27.44 -8.78 -9.18
N THR A 514 -28.18 -8.41 -10.24
CA THR A 514 -28.81 -9.35 -11.19
C THR A 514 -27.84 -10.27 -11.92
N GLU A 515 -26.56 -9.89 -12.01
CA GLU A 515 -25.51 -10.69 -12.66
C GLU A 515 -24.84 -11.67 -11.69
N ASN A 516 -25.29 -11.74 -10.44
CA ASN A 516 -24.68 -12.60 -9.44
C ASN A 516 -25.10 -14.06 -9.68
N VAL A 517 -24.12 -14.90 -10.01
CA VAL A 517 -24.37 -16.28 -10.49
C VAL A 517 -23.85 -17.37 -9.56
N GLY A 518 -23.05 -17.04 -8.56
CA GLY A 518 -22.29 -18.05 -7.81
C GLY A 518 -22.72 -18.25 -6.36
N ASN A 519 -22.00 -19.13 -5.66
CA ASN A 519 -22.25 -19.51 -4.27
C ASN A 519 -21.35 -18.72 -3.32
N ASN A 520 -21.85 -17.63 -2.75
CA ASN A 520 -21.09 -16.71 -1.92
C ASN A 520 -21.42 -16.87 -0.44
N THR A 521 -20.52 -16.42 0.44
CA THR A 521 -20.71 -16.49 1.89
C THR A 521 -20.41 -15.16 2.56
N VAL A 522 -21.22 -14.80 3.56
CA VAL A 522 -21.00 -13.68 4.47
C VAL A 522 -20.99 -14.24 5.89
N GLY A 523 -20.09 -13.74 6.74
CA GLY A 523 -20.04 -14.08 8.16
C GLY A 523 -21.25 -13.57 8.94
N ASP A 524 -21.08 -13.40 10.24
CA ASP A 524 -22.12 -12.92 11.14
C ASP A 524 -22.40 -11.43 10.93
N ILE A 525 -23.67 -11.01 11.05
CA ILE A 525 -24.13 -9.63 10.88
C ILE A 525 -24.69 -9.12 12.21
N THR A 526 -24.06 -8.07 12.75
CA THR A 526 -24.45 -7.44 14.03
C THR A 526 -24.79 -5.95 13.89
N CYS A 527 -24.91 -5.47 12.66
CA CYS A 527 -25.21 -4.07 12.34
C CYS A 527 -26.61 -3.89 11.77
N ASN A 528 -27.19 -2.71 12.01
CA ASN A 528 -28.48 -2.33 11.46
C ASN A 528 -28.34 -1.85 10.01
N GLY A 529 -28.53 -2.76 9.05
CA GLY A 529 -28.59 -2.47 7.61
C GLY A 529 -29.64 -3.32 6.89
N ARG A 530 -29.97 -2.96 5.65
CA ARG A 530 -30.83 -3.80 4.78
C ARG A 530 -30.04 -5.01 4.26
N ILE A 531 -30.71 -6.13 4.07
CA ILE A 531 -30.21 -7.28 3.31
C ILE A 531 -31.05 -7.41 2.05
N ASN A 532 -30.40 -7.32 0.90
CA ASN A 532 -30.98 -7.51 -0.41
C ASN A 532 -30.25 -8.66 -1.14
N ALA A 533 -30.64 -9.89 -0.84
CA ALA A 533 -30.05 -11.11 -1.39
C ALA A 533 -31.07 -11.80 -2.31
N VAL A 534 -31.23 -11.28 -3.51
CA VAL A 534 -32.25 -11.73 -4.48
C VAL A 534 -31.67 -12.67 -5.52
N TYR A 535 -30.41 -12.47 -5.90
CA TYR A 535 -29.78 -13.12 -7.04
C TYR A 535 -28.56 -13.93 -6.62
N GLY A 536 -28.34 -15.04 -7.34
CA GLY A 536 -27.29 -16.01 -7.02
C GLY A 536 -27.51 -16.69 -5.68
N SER A 537 -26.51 -17.48 -5.27
CA SER A 537 -26.56 -18.22 -4.01
C SER A 537 -25.75 -17.51 -2.94
N THR A 538 -26.37 -17.18 -1.80
CA THR A 538 -25.68 -16.48 -0.69
C THR A 538 -26.01 -17.16 0.63
N THR A 539 -24.98 -17.61 1.34
CA THR A 539 -25.09 -18.08 2.73
C THR A 539 -24.66 -16.98 3.68
N ILE A 540 -25.51 -16.64 4.64
CA ILE A 540 -25.25 -15.63 5.67
C ILE A 540 -25.15 -16.34 7.03
N GLY A 541 -24.17 -15.92 7.83
CA GLY A 541 -23.96 -16.40 9.20
C GLY A 541 -25.10 -16.02 10.15
N ASN A 542 -24.77 -15.84 11.42
CA ASN A 542 -25.74 -15.42 12.42
C ASN A 542 -26.10 -13.95 12.23
N ILE A 543 -27.38 -13.63 12.35
CA ILE A 543 -27.89 -12.26 12.29
C ILE A 543 -28.43 -11.90 13.68
N ASP A 544 -27.91 -10.84 14.30
CA ASP A 544 -28.44 -10.30 15.56
C ASP A 544 -28.56 -8.77 15.42
N VAL A 545 -29.78 -8.28 15.20
CA VAL A 545 -30.02 -6.87 14.87
C VAL A 545 -31.26 -6.29 15.55
N ASP A 546 -31.19 -5.00 15.88
CA ASP A 546 -32.31 -4.21 16.38
C ASP A 546 -32.60 -3.05 15.43
N ILE A 547 -33.49 -3.30 14.46
CA ILE A 547 -33.79 -2.36 13.37
C ILE A 547 -34.84 -1.30 13.72
N ARG A 548 -35.34 -1.27 14.97
CA ARG A 548 -36.27 -0.23 15.46
C ARG A 548 -35.75 1.21 15.31
N PRO A 549 -34.46 1.52 15.49
CA PRO A 549 -33.95 2.87 15.35
C PRO A 549 -33.91 3.37 13.90
N THR A 550 -34.13 2.49 12.91
CA THR A 550 -33.90 2.80 11.50
C THR A 550 -35.23 3.06 10.78
N PRO A 551 -35.60 4.31 10.47
CA PRO A 551 -36.83 4.63 9.74
C PRO A 551 -36.66 4.30 8.24
N VAL A 552 -36.57 3.02 7.88
CA VAL A 552 -36.51 2.60 6.47
C VAL A 552 -37.90 2.29 5.96
N ALA A 553 -38.32 2.96 4.90
CA ALA A 553 -39.53 2.60 4.18
C ALA A 553 -39.30 1.29 3.41
N GLY A 554 -40.06 0.24 3.71
CA GLY A 554 -40.02 -1.04 2.99
C GLY A 554 -39.53 -2.21 3.84
N SER A 555 -39.09 -3.28 3.17
CA SER A 555 -38.62 -4.52 3.80
C SER A 555 -37.13 -4.44 4.13
N HIS A 556 -36.74 -4.83 5.34
CA HIS A 556 -35.33 -4.84 5.76
C HIS A 556 -34.57 -6.05 5.21
N PHE A 557 -35.22 -7.19 5.10
CA PHE A 557 -34.64 -8.42 4.56
C PHE A 557 -35.41 -8.83 3.33
N ILE A 558 -34.74 -8.89 2.18
CA ILE A 558 -35.31 -9.24 0.89
C ILE A 558 -34.53 -10.41 0.35
N LEU A 559 -35.18 -11.57 0.26
CA LEU A 559 -34.55 -12.86 -0.03
C LEU A 559 -35.18 -13.49 -1.29
N GLY A 560 -34.36 -14.09 -2.16
CA GLY A 560 -34.79 -14.61 -3.46
C GLY A 560 -34.30 -16.02 -3.80
N GLU A 561 -33.61 -16.17 -4.94
CA GLU A 561 -33.49 -17.44 -5.68
C GLU A 561 -32.61 -18.51 -5.01
N SER A 562 -31.72 -18.18 -4.07
CA SER A 562 -30.91 -19.17 -3.31
C SER A 562 -30.26 -18.57 -2.06
N VAL A 563 -31.04 -18.22 -1.04
CA VAL A 563 -30.50 -17.66 0.22
C VAL A 563 -30.56 -18.66 1.35
N LYS A 564 -29.47 -18.78 2.11
CA LYS A 564 -29.44 -19.55 3.35
C LYS A 564 -29.04 -18.68 4.53
N LEU A 565 -29.90 -18.62 5.54
CA LEU A 565 -29.59 -18.04 6.84
C LEU A 565 -29.23 -19.18 7.82
N THR A 566 -28.27 -18.94 8.71
CA THR A 566 -27.91 -19.94 9.73
C THR A 566 -28.81 -19.78 10.96
N THR A 567 -28.68 -18.64 11.64
CA THR A 567 -29.61 -18.20 12.70
C THR A 567 -29.87 -16.71 12.53
N ALA A 568 -31.06 -16.25 12.89
CA ALA A 568 -31.38 -14.83 12.88
C ALA A 568 -32.24 -14.47 14.08
N GLU A 569 -31.84 -13.49 14.89
CA GLU A 569 -32.68 -12.81 15.87
C GLU A 569 -32.85 -11.35 15.44
N ILE A 570 -34.07 -10.96 15.12
CA ILE A 570 -34.37 -9.63 14.56
C ILE A 570 -35.37 -8.92 15.47
N THR A 571 -34.98 -7.80 16.06
CA THR A 571 -35.90 -6.92 16.78
C THR A 571 -36.40 -5.79 15.87
N THR A 572 -37.71 -5.64 15.74
CA THR A 572 -38.34 -4.65 14.83
C THR A 572 -39.54 -3.96 15.49
N ASP A 573 -39.89 -2.75 15.04
CA ASP A 573 -41.13 -2.04 15.38
C ASP A 573 -42.06 -1.88 14.15
N GLY A 574 -41.54 -2.19 12.96
CA GLY A 574 -42.05 -1.76 11.66
C GLY A 574 -42.96 -2.73 10.92
N ARG A 575 -43.15 -2.40 9.63
CA ARG A 575 -44.14 -2.94 8.67
C ARG A 575 -43.80 -4.36 8.20
N VAL A 576 -42.80 -4.47 7.32
CA VAL A 576 -42.32 -5.73 6.74
C VAL A 576 -40.88 -5.94 7.12
N THR A 577 -40.59 -7.04 7.82
CA THR A 577 -39.23 -7.37 8.22
C THR A 577 -38.59 -8.26 7.18
N LEU A 578 -39.25 -9.37 6.84
CA LEU A 578 -38.79 -10.34 5.86
C LEU A 578 -39.72 -10.37 4.64
N SER A 579 -39.15 -10.22 3.45
CA SER A 579 -39.86 -10.29 2.18
C SER A 579 -39.19 -11.29 1.25
N LEU A 580 -39.93 -12.32 0.86
CA LEU A 580 -39.51 -13.28 -0.15
C LEU A 580 -39.95 -12.75 -1.53
N THR A 581 -39.03 -12.66 -2.47
CA THR A 581 -39.27 -12.00 -3.77
C THR A 581 -38.64 -12.75 -4.94
N GLY A 582 -39.26 -12.63 -6.12
CA GLY A 582 -38.73 -13.16 -7.38
C GLY A 582 -39.40 -14.44 -7.86
N VAL A 583 -38.82 -15.03 -8.91
CA VAL A 583 -39.23 -16.31 -9.50
C VAL A 583 -38.26 -17.38 -9.03
N GLY A 584 -38.76 -18.58 -8.70
CA GLY A 584 -37.89 -19.68 -8.27
C GLY A 584 -37.19 -19.44 -6.94
N VAL A 585 -37.85 -18.76 -6.00
CA VAL A 585 -37.36 -18.53 -4.63
C VAL A 585 -36.81 -19.83 -4.04
N ASN A 586 -35.65 -19.83 -3.42
CA ASN A 586 -35.12 -21.01 -2.72
C ASN A 586 -34.45 -20.52 -1.44
N VAL A 587 -35.26 -20.32 -0.41
CA VAL A 587 -34.81 -19.71 0.84
C VAL A 587 -34.84 -20.74 1.95
N ASP A 588 -33.71 -20.88 2.64
CA ASP A 588 -33.59 -21.60 3.91
C ASP A 588 -33.38 -20.57 5.01
N LEU A 589 -34.38 -20.41 5.89
CA LEU A 589 -34.34 -19.44 6.98
C LEU A 589 -33.56 -19.94 8.21
N GLY A 590 -33.02 -21.17 8.19
CA GLY A 590 -32.34 -21.74 9.33
C GLY A 590 -33.20 -21.68 10.58
N GLN A 591 -32.69 -21.07 11.66
CA GLN A 591 -33.49 -20.69 12.83
C GLN A 591 -33.67 -19.18 12.91
N THR A 592 -34.79 -18.68 12.39
CA THR A 592 -35.12 -17.26 12.40
C THR A 592 -36.15 -16.93 13.47
N ARG A 593 -35.82 -16.01 14.37
CA ARG A 593 -36.71 -15.43 15.38
C ARG A 593 -36.87 -13.95 15.13
N ILE A 594 -38.11 -13.47 15.04
CA ILE A 594 -38.43 -12.05 14.85
C ILE A 594 -39.24 -11.56 16.05
N ILE A 595 -38.69 -10.60 16.78
CA ILE A 595 -39.31 -9.99 17.96
C ILE A 595 -39.84 -8.61 17.58
N ARG A 596 -41.15 -8.48 17.50
CA ARG A 596 -41.80 -7.19 17.27
C ARG A 596 -42.05 -6.47 18.58
N ARG A 597 -41.35 -5.35 18.84
CA ARG A 597 -41.52 -4.50 20.03
C ARG A 597 -42.05 -3.13 19.63
N SER A 598 -42.99 -2.58 20.41
CA SER A 598 -43.56 -1.24 20.15
C SER A 598 -42.68 -0.14 20.74
N ASN A 599 -42.37 0.88 19.94
CA ASN A 599 -42.01 2.21 20.42
C ASN A 599 -43.05 3.22 19.86
N ALA A 600 -44.08 3.51 20.65
CA ALA A 600 -45.00 4.65 20.56
C ALA A 600 -46.02 4.80 19.41
N ASN A 601 -45.86 4.27 18.18
CA ASN A 601 -46.86 4.49 17.11
C ASN A 601 -47.16 3.21 16.33
N GLY A 602 -48.27 2.55 16.67
CA GLY A 602 -48.74 1.35 15.95
C GLY A 602 -48.85 1.61 14.45
N VAL A 603 -48.37 0.68 13.64
CA VAL A 603 -48.33 0.89 12.19
C VAL A 603 -49.69 0.55 11.57
N ALA A 604 -50.35 1.54 10.95
CA ALA A 604 -51.72 1.42 10.46
C ALA A 604 -51.89 0.59 9.16
N ASP A 605 -50.82 0.40 8.37
CA ASP A 605 -50.85 -0.34 7.09
C ASP A 605 -49.58 -1.20 6.89
N ASN A 606 -49.67 -2.32 6.16
CA ASN A 606 -48.57 -3.21 5.77
C ASN A 606 -47.79 -3.84 6.96
N HIS A 607 -48.47 -4.43 7.94
CA HIS A 607 -47.85 -4.93 9.18
C HIS A 607 -47.32 -6.38 9.14
N SER A 608 -47.19 -6.97 7.96
CA SER A 608 -46.77 -8.36 7.79
C SER A 608 -45.30 -8.53 8.15
N VAL A 609 -44.99 -9.25 9.21
CA VAL A 609 -43.62 -9.46 9.67
C VAL A 609 -42.83 -10.27 8.62
N ILE A 610 -43.47 -11.27 8.04
CA ILE A 610 -42.98 -12.06 6.91
C ILE A 610 -44.00 -12.05 5.78
N THR A 611 -43.56 -11.82 4.54
CA THR A 611 -44.41 -11.86 3.35
C THR A 611 -43.73 -12.52 2.15
N SER A 612 -44.49 -13.23 1.32
CA SER A 612 -44.05 -13.68 -0.01
C SER A 612 -44.95 -13.15 -1.13
N ALA A 613 -45.64 -12.03 -0.91
CA ALA A 613 -46.55 -11.44 -1.89
C ALA A 613 -45.89 -11.07 -3.24
N SER A 614 -44.57 -10.88 -3.23
CA SER A 614 -43.74 -10.58 -4.40
C SER A 614 -43.01 -11.80 -4.97
N ALA A 615 -43.28 -13.00 -4.43
CA ALA A 615 -42.77 -14.27 -4.96
C ALA A 615 -43.82 -14.90 -5.89
N SER A 616 -43.38 -15.42 -7.04
CA SER A 616 -44.28 -16.10 -7.98
C SER A 616 -44.24 -17.64 -7.87
N SER A 617 -43.12 -18.19 -7.40
CA SER A 617 -42.86 -19.63 -7.27
C SER A 617 -41.60 -19.86 -6.44
N GLY A 618 -41.44 -21.04 -5.83
CA GLY A 618 -40.20 -21.40 -5.14
C GLY A 618 -40.36 -22.41 -4.02
N ASN A 619 -39.29 -22.62 -3.25
CA ASN A 619 -39.20 -23.44 -2.05
C ASN A 619 -38.77 -22.58 -0.85
N LEU A 620 -39.42 -22.79 0.29
CA LEU A 620 -39.09 -22.18 1.58
C LEU A 620 -38.85 -23.28 2.62
N ARG A 621 -37.74 -23.18 3.36
CA ARG A 621 -37.33 -24.12 4.42
C ARG A 621 -36.96 -23.43 5.71
N GLY A 622 -36.84 -24.21 6.78
CA GLY A 622 -36.35 -23.76 8.08
C GLY A 622 -37.46 -23.30 9.02
N LYS A 623 -37.07 -22.65 10.11
CA LYS A 623 -37.94 -22.30 11.23
C LYS A 623 -38.09 -20.80 11.40
N VAL A 624 -39.32 -20.36 11.59
CA VAL A 624 -39.69 -18.97 11.87
C VAL A 624 -40.45 -18.89 13.19
N ASP A 625 -39.85 -18.25 14.18
CA ASP A 625 -40.46 -17.90 15.47
C ASP A 625 -40.78 -16.41 15.52
N LEU A 626 -42.06 -16.05 15.42
CA LEU A 626 -42.54 -14.67 15.55
C LEU A 626 -43.00 -14.41 16.98
N GLU A 627 -42.43 -13.41 17.64
CA GLU A 627 -42.86 -12.95 18.95
C GLU A 627 -43.38 -11.52 18.87
N VAL A 628 -44.68 -11.33 19.14
CA VAL A 628 -45.35 -10.03 19.02
C VAL A 628 -45.58 -9.46 20.41
N ARG A 629 -44.83 -8.41 20.75
CA ARG A 629 -44.97 -7.60 21.97
C ARG A 629 -45.51 -6.20 21.69
N ALA A 630 -46.04 -5.95 20.50
CA ALA A 630 -46.52 -4.65 20.05
C ALA A 630 -48.02 -4.63 19.76
N THR A 631 -48.68 -3.50 20.05
CA THR A 631 -50.06 -3.25 19.63
C THR A 631 -50.10 -2.96 18.12
N VAL A 632 -50.87 -3.75 17.37
CA VAL A 632 -51.14 -3.56 15.93
C VAL A 632 -52.56 -3.02 15.77
N PRO A 633 -52.75 -1.76 15.35
CA PRO A 633 -54.08 -1.20 15.07
C PRO A 633 -54.56 -1.54 13.65
N GLY A 634 -55.80 -2.04 13.51
CA GLY A 634 -56.41 -2.27 12.19
C GLY A 634 -57.79 -2.93 12.23
N THR A 635 -58.42 -3.01 11.04
CA THR A 635 -59.59 -3.86 10.75
C THR A 635 -59.16 -5.12 10.01
N PRO A 636 -59.85 -6.26 10.19
CA PRO A 636 -59.45 -7.53 9.59
C PRO A 636 -59.55 -7.40 8.08
N SER A 637 -58.50 -7.82 7.38
CA SER A 637 -58.55 -7.91 5.93
C SER A 637 -57.53 -8.92 5.46
N GLY A 638 -57.88 -9.55 4.34
CA GLY A 638 -57.10 -10.59 3.71
C GLY A 638 -55.98 -10.13 2.80
N SER A 639 -55.55 -8.88 2.94
CA SER A 639 -54.48 -8.37 2.12
C SER A 639 -53.12 -8.77 2.69
N ALA A 640 -52.14 -8.89 1.79
CA ALA A 640 -50.74 -9.14 2.12
C ALA A 640 -50.12 -8.11 3.08
N GLY A 641 -50.81 -7.00 3.36
CA GLY A 641 -50.39 -5.97 4.29
C GLY A 641 -51.05 -6.04 5.67
N LYS A 642 -51.92 -7.03 5.93
CA LYS A 642 -52.73 -7.11 7.15
C LYS A 642 -52.66 -8.44 7.90
N THR A 643 -51.71 -9.30 7.56
CA THR A 643 -51.52 -10.64 8.14
C THR A 643 -50.11 -10.75 8.73
N LEU A 644 -49.92 -11.26 9.96
CA LEU A 644 -48.57 -11.29 10.56
C LEU A 644 -47.57 -12.13 9.74
N ALA A 645 -48.02 -13.28 9.23
CA ALA A 645 -47.28 -14.11 8.28
C ALA A 645 -48.11 -14.36 7.01
N TYR A 646 -47.72 -13.76 5.88
CA TYR A 646 -48.41 -13.91 4.60
C TYR A 646 -47.54 -14.68 3.60
N LEU A 647 -47.89 -15.93 3.30
CA LEU A 647 -47.17 -16.76 2.34
C LEU A 647 -48.12 -17.12 1.19
N THR A 648 -47.68 -16.95 -0.04
CA THR A 648 -48.45 -17.25 -1.25
C THR A 648 -47.56 -17.84 -2.34
N GLY A 649 -48.08 -18.82 -3.07
CA GLY A 649 -47.45 -19.35 -4.29
C GLY A 649 -46.10 -20.04 -4.09
N LEU A 650 -45.79 -20.51 -2.87
CA LEU A 650 -44.54 -21.19 -2.55
C LEU A 650 -44.78 -22.67 -2.26
N ASN A 651 -43.77 -23.50 -2.49
CA ASN A 651 -43.65 -24.80 -1.86
C ASN A 651 -42.92 -24.61 -0.52
N ILE A 652 -43.33 -25.36 0.50
CA ILE A 652 -42.63 -25.44 1.77
C ILE A 652 -42.13 -26.87 2.00
N ASP A 653 -40.94 -26.96 2.58
CA ASP A 653 -40.24 -28.22 2.83
C ASP A 653 -39.46 -28.07 4.14
N ASP A 654 -39.65 -29.00 5.07
CA ASP A 654 -39.06 -28.93 6.43
C ASP A 654 -39.30 -27.56 7.11
N PHE A 655 -40.51 -27.01 6.97
CA PHE A 655 -40.85 -25.67 7.44
C PHE A 655 -41.60 -25.66 8.77
N ASP A 656 -41.18 -24.77 9.67
CA ASP A 656 -41.82 -24.50 10.95
C ASP A 656 -42.22 -23.03 11.08
N LEU A 657 -43.47 -22.78 11.46
CA LEU A 657 -43.97 -21.45 11.81
C LEU A 657 -44.53 -21.46 13.22
N SER A 658 -44.01 -20.57 14.08
CA SER A 658 -44.48 -20.38 15.44
C SER A 658 -44.76 -18.90 15.67
N ILE A 659 -45.96 -18.56 16.10
CA ILE A 659 -46.38 -17.18 16.37
C ILE A 659 -46.83 -17.09 17.82
N ASN A 660 -46.18 -16.23 18.60
CA ASN A 660 -46.49 -15.98 20.01
C ASN A 660 -46.89 -14.51 20.21
N VAL A 661 -48.15 -14.26 20.53
CA VAL A 661 -48.72 -12.92 20.71
C VAL A 661 -48.91 -12.65 22.20
N LEU A 662 -48.05 -11.78 22.76
CA LEU A 662 -47.95 -11.54 24.20
C LEU A 662 -48.68 -10.27 24.68
N THR A 663 -48.94 -9.30 23.80
CA THR A 663 -49.62 -8.05 24.17
C THR A 663 -50.84 -7.77 23.28
N PRO A 664 -51.88 -7.07 23.80
CA PRO A 664 -53.07 -6.73 23.04
C PRO A 664 -52.77 -5.94 21.77
N THR A 665 -53.11 -6.51 20.61
CA THR A 665 -53.29 -5.77 19.36
C THR A 665 -54.66 -5.08 19.42
N ARG A 666 -54.72 -3.88 20.03
CA ARG A 666 -55.94 -3.04 20.01
C ARG A 666 -56.31 -2.70 18.57
N GLY A 667 -57.36 -3.35 18.07
CA GLY A 667 -57.83 -3.21 16.70
C GLY A 667 -57.72 -4.55 16.01
N SER A 668 -58.86 -5.24 15.90
CA SER A 668 -59.14 -6.41 15.05
C SER A 668 -58.11 -6.66 13.93
N THR A 669 -57.06 -7.41 14.22
CA THR A 669 -56.03 -7.77 13.24
C THR A 669 -56.65 -8.65 12.15
N GLY A 670 -56.06 -8.65 10.95
CA GLY A 670 -56.30 -9.73 9.99
C GLY A 670 -55.81 -11.08 10.53
N PHE A 671 -55.75 -12.08 9.63
CA PHE A 671 -55.36 -13.44 9.98
C PHE A 671 -53.98 -13.51 10.68
N HIS A 672 -53.77 -14.47 11.59
CA HIS A 672 -52.44 -14.70 12.19
C HIS A 672 -51.43 -15.07 11.11
N TYR A 673 -51.84 -16.03 10.30
CA TYR A 673 -51.12 -16.47 9.13
C TYR A 673 -52.12 -16.68 8.00
N TRP A 674 -51.65 -16.44 6.79
CA TRP A 674 -52.35 -16.73 5.56
C TRP A 674 -51.37 -17.44 4.65
N LEU A 675 -51.57 -18.75 4.47
CA LEU A 675 -50.82 -19.56 3.51
C LEU A 675 -51.73 -19.80 2.30
N ASN A 676 -51.52 -19.09 1.20
CA ASN A 676 -52.38 -19.09 0.01
C ASN A 676 -51.77 -19.85 -1.17
N GLY A 677 -52.38 -20.95 -1.61
CA GLY A 677 -51.82 -21.74 -2.71
C GLY A 677 -50.39 -22.19 -2.40
N VAL A 678 -50.13 -22.52 -1.13
CA VAL A 678 -48.85 -23.03 -0.66
C VAL A 678 -48.91 -24.56 -0.71
N ASN A 679 -47.88 -25.19 -1.26
CA ASN A 679 -47.82 -26.65 -1.37
C ASN A 679 -46.68 -27.25 -0.55
N GLY A 680 -46.69 -28.56 -0.31
CA GLY A 680 -45.59 -29.28 0.35
C GLY A 680 -45.90 -29.65 1.79
N GLN A 681 -44.89 -29.65 2.66
CA GLN A 681 -44.99 -30.18 4.03
C GLN A 681 -44.41 -29.22 5.08
N ALA A 682 -45.25 -28.84 6.05
CA ALA A 682 -44.83 -28.20 7.29
C ALA A 682 -44.73 -29.22 8.42
N ASN A 683 -43.68 -29.14 9.25
CA ASN A 683 -43.62 -29.98 10.45
C ASN A 683 -44.54 -29.40 11.54
N ARG A 684 -44.47 -28.08 11.76
CA ARG A 684 -45.30 -27.42 12.76
C ARG A 684 -45.78 -26.04 12.32
N ILE A 685 -47.09 -25.80 12.47
CA ILE A 685 -47.66 -24.45 12.45
C ILE A 685 -48.31 -24.20 13.80
N ALA A 686 -47.86 -23.18 14.51
CA ALA A 686 -48.32 -22.89 15.85
C ALA A 686 -48.66 -21.42 16.04
N VAL A 687 -49.81 -21.15 16.64
CA VAL A 687 -50.21 -19.85 17.14
C VAL A 687 -50.57 -19.98 18.61
N LYS A 688 -49.93 -19.14 19.43
CA LYS A 688 -50.25 -18.94 20.84
C LYS A 688 -50.53 -17.47 21.03
N SER A 689 -51.73 -17.14 21.50
CA SER A 689 -52.14 -15.76 21.70
C SER A 689 -52.70 -15.58 23.10
N ALA A 690 -52.35 -14.50 23.78
CA ALA A 690 -53.00 -14.11 25.04
C ALA A 690 -54.35 -13.38 24.83
N ILE A 691 -54.76 -13.18 23.57
CA ILE A 691 -55.90 -12.33 23.18
C ILE A 691 -56.73 -12.97 22.05
N ASN A 692 -58.02 -12.61 21.98
CA ASN A 692 -58.95 -13.09 20.94
C ASN A 692 -58.68 -12.39 19.60
N LEU A 693 -58.55 -13.17 18.51
CA LEU A 693 -58.11 -12.72 17.17
C LEU A 693 -58.88 -13.43 16.05
N VAL A 694 -58.92 -12.82 14.87
CA VAL A 694 -59.98 -13.03 13.83
C VAL A 694 -59.82 -14.32 12.99
N GLY A 695 -58.79 -15.14 13.21
CA GLY A 695 -58.65 -16.47 12.61
C GLY A 695 -57.32 -16.69 11.85
N SER A 696 -57.21 -17.82 11.15
CA SER A 696 -56.07 -18.14 10.26
C SER A 696 -56.54 -18.84 8.97
N GLN A 697 -55.75 -18.77 7.88
CA GLN A 697 -56.09 -19.43 6.61
C GLN A 697 -54.97 -20.32 6.09
N LEU A 698 -55.35 -21.51 5.61
CA LEU A 698 -54.50 -22.49 4.95
C LEU A 698 -55.10 -22.85 3.59
N SER A 699 -54.32 -22.78 2.52
CA SER A 699 -54.79 -23.08 1.18
C SER A 699 -53.69 -23.64 0.30
N GLY A 700 -54.02 -24.65 -0.52
CA GLY A 700 -53.09 -25.31 -1.45
C GLY A 700 -53.10 -26.84 -1.30
N ASN A 701 -52.02 -27.50 -1.71
CA ASN A 701 -51.76 -28.92 -1.46
C ASN A 701 -50.73 -29.06 -0.33
N LEU A 702 -51.20 -28.99 0.91
CA LEU A 702 -50.38 -28.74 2.09
C LEU A 702 -50.56 -29.84 3.14
N GLY A 703 -49.48 -30.53 3.47
CA GLY A 703 -49.38 -31.41 4.64
C GLY A 703 -48.86 -30.66 5.87
N ILE A 704 -49.52 -30.83 7.02
CA ILE A 704 -49.10 -30.26 8.30
C ILE A 704 -49.03 -31.38 9.32
N SER A 705 -47.84 -31.65 9.85
CA SER A 705 -47.67 -32.73 10.85
C SER A 705 -48.32 -32.35 12.18
N LYS A 706 -48.10 -31.13 12.67
CA LYS A 706 -48.72 -30.60 13.89
C LYS A 706 -49.24 -29.16 13.70
N LEU A 707 -50.53 -28.95 13.99
CA LEU A 707 -51.15 -27.63 14.07
C LEU A 707 -51.46 -27.28 15.53
N GLU A 708 -50.99 -26.14 16.03
CA GLU A 708 -51.36 -25.61 17.35
C GLU A 708 -52.11 -24.28 17.18
N ASN A 709 -53.35 -24.19 17.65
CA ASN A 709 -54.17 -22.99 17.58
C ASN A 709 -54.73 -22.66 18.98
N LEU A 710 -53.85 -22.10 19.82
CA LEU A 710 -54.11 -21.80 21.22
C LEU A 710 -54.47 -20.31 21.37
N VAL A 711 -55.73 -19.98 21.09
CA VAL A 711 -56.26 -18.61 21.05
C VAL A 711 -57.48 -18.51 21.97
N PRO A 712 -57.35 -17.88 23.16
CA PRO A 712 -58.43 -17.75 24.13
C PRO A 712 -59.65 -17.03 23.55
N GLY A 713 -60.84 -17.55 23.82
CA GLY A 713 -62.10 -17.02 23.27
C GLY A 713 -62.48 -17.58 21.90
N GLY A 714 -61.63 -18.44 21.32
CA GLY A 714 -61.86 -19.16 20.07
C GLY A 714 -61.38 -18.42 18.82
N SER A 715 -60.83 -19.17 17.87
CA SER A 715 -60.47 -18.68 16.53
C SER A 715 -60.77 -19.75 15.48
N THR A 716 -60.99 -19.33 14.23
CA THR A 716 -61.23 -20.25 13.11
C THR A 716 -59.99 -20.39 12.25
N VAL A 717 -59.56 -21.65 12.00
CA VAL A 717 -58.62 -22.00 10.93
C VAL A 717 -59.42 -22.49 9.73
N SER A 718 -59.45 -21.69 8.67
CA SER A 718 -60.11 -22.03 7.41
C SER A 718 -59.14 -22.70 6.46
N CYS A 719 -59.47 -23.90 6.01
CA CYS A 719 -58.70 -24.67 5.05
C CYS A 719 -59.44 -24.72 3.70
N SER A 720 -58.71 -24.57 2.59
CA SER A 720 -59.23 -24.72 1.23
C SER A 720 -58.23 -25.45 0.32
N GLY A 721 -58.71 -26.36 -0.53
CA GLY A 721 -57.83 -27.24 -1.33
C GLY A 721 -57.52 -28.56 -0.61
N GLU A 722 -56.36 -29.16 -0.90
CA GLU A 722 -55.90 -30.42 -0.31
C GLU A 722 -55.04 -30.15 0.93
N VAL A 723 -55.67 -29.69 2.02
CA VAL A 723 -54.99 -29.41 3.29
C VAL A 723 -55.15 -30.58 4.25
N ASN A 724 -54.06 -31.28 4.52
CA ASN A 724 -53.99 -32.47 5.37
C ASN A 724 -53.32 -32.14 6.71
N ILE A 725 -54.05 -32.25 7.81
CA ILE A 725 -53.53 -31.99 9.16
C ILE A 725 -53.47 -33.30 9.94
N GLY A 726 -52.27 -33.74 10.33
CA GLY A 726 -52.07 -34.98 11.07
C GLY A 726 -52.58 -34.88 12.52
N PHE A 727 -52.02 -33.93 13.28
CA PHE A 727 -52.39 -33.66 14.66
C PHE A 727 -52.76 -32.20 14.86
N ALA A 728 -53.78 -31.93 15.67
CA ALA A 728 -54.17 -30.59 16.05
C ALA A 728 -54.33 -30.43 17.57
N GLU A 729 -53.77 -29.35 18.11
CA GLU A 729 -53.97 -28.84 19.47
C GLU A 729 -54.75 -27.52 19.36
N LYS A 730 -55.86 -27.36 20.06
CA LYS A 730 -56.68 -26.14 19.96
C LYS A 730 -57.42 -25.84 21.26
N GLU A 731 -57.85 -24.60 21.43
CA GLU A 731 -58.82 -24.25 22.49
C GLU A 731 -60.20 -24.85 22.19
N ALA A 732 -61.03 -25.02 23.22
CA ALA A 732 -62.38 -25.57 23.07
C ALA A 732 -63.22 -24.76 22.06
N ALA A 733 -63.17 -23.44 22.16
CA ALA A 733 -63.91 -22.50 21.31
C ALA A 733 -63.33 -22.33 19.89
N SER A 734 -62.13 -22.84 19.61
CA SER A 734 -61.51 -22.74 18.29
C SER A 734 -62.05 -23.79 17.32
N THR A 735 -62.15 -23.46 16.04
CA THR A 735 -62.63 -24.35 14.98
C THR A 735 -61.58 -24.53 13.89
N ILE A 736 -61.53 -25.74 13.32
CA ILE A 736 -60.76 -26.04 12.10
C ILE A 736 -61.79 -26.52 11.08
N SER A 737 -61.89 -25.84 9.94
CA SER A 737 -62.92 -26.10 8.94
C SER A 737 -62.30 -26.31 7.56
N GLY A 738 -62.81 -27.28 6.79
CA GLY A 738 -62.40 -27.51 5.40
C GLY A 738 -61.10 -28.29 5.22
N ALA A 739 -60.54 -28.90 6.27
CA ALA A 739 -59.42 -29.84 6.13
C ALA A 739 -59.89 -31.10 5.37
N SER A 740 -59.03 -31.67 4.53
CA SER A 740 -59.38 -32.84 3.69
C SER A 740 -59.68 -34.09 4.51
N TYR A 741 -59.06 -34.21 5.69
CA TYR A 741 -59.36 -35.23 6.69
C TYR A 741 -59.58 -34.58 8.06
N ALA A 742 -60.36 -35.25 8.91
CA ALA A 742 -60.53 -34.84 10.30
C ALA A 742 -59.18 -35.02 11.04
N PRO A 743 -58.58 -33.94 11.58
CA PRO A 743 -57.31 -34.05 12.29
C PRO A 743 -57.47 -34.81 13.60
N ASN A 744 -56.42 -35.54 14.02
CA ASN A 744 -56.38 -36.11 15.37
C ASN A 744 -56.24 -34.99 16.40
N ILE A 745 -57.32 -34.72 17.13
CA ILE A 745 -57.32 -33.70 18.18
C ILE A 745 -56.64 -34.27 19.43
N THR A 746 -55.43 -33.79 19.73
CA THR A 746 -54.62 -34.29 20.85
C THR A 746 -54.93 -33.59 22.16
N ASN A 747 -55.42 -32.35 22.13
CA ASN A 747 -55.96 -31.63 23.27
C ASN A 747 -56.89 -30.50 22.80
N SER A 748 -58.12 -30.47 23.31
CA SER A 748 -59.16 -29.47 23.03
C SER A 748 -59.69 -28.74 24.28
N SER A 749 -59.08 -28.99 25.44
CA SER A 749 -59.60 -28.61 26.76
C SER A 749 -58.90 -27.43 27.42
N ARG A 750 -57.87 -26.90 26.75
CA ARG A 750 -57.19 -25.67 27.18
C ARG A 750 -58.11 -24.47 27.00
#